data_AF-A0A3N2NMM2-F1
#
_entry.id   AF-A0A3N2NMM2-F1
#
_cell.length_a   1.000
_cell.length_b   1.000
_cell.length_c   1.000
_cell.angle_alpha   90.00
_cell.angle_beta   90.00
_cell.angle_gamma   90.00
#
_symmetry.space_group_name_H-M   'P 1'
#
loop_
_entity.id
_entity.type
_entity.pdbx_description
1 polymer ?
#
loop_
_entity_poly.entity_id
_entity_poly.type
_entity_poly.pdbx_seq_one_letter_code
_entity_poly.pdbx_strand_id
1 'polypeptide(L)'
;MNKNILYAFMAGATAFGLAGCNENSWNNHFLDGFEEGVDYTDSPKGSYTLTADDYSAIAKLLQKQASTDAEKAAAKAIGDNAYFNKTSVYPASVAVLPFLNTSSFPYYLGDDGTTVDVIFNEASSVPAELTALAGAKTYTVTTDDYKAVWESNEDFIKGFAPVKPASASLPGLLAEALPEAVEGNYAVVTYQEASTNPIFNTVDEGPKVYFEETFAEGIGDFTIDNVKLPGTSTHVWKHDTYNGDSYMKASGFVKGCFDSEGWLISPEVTLSAKANAVLVFEQAWKNFKTLENAKQEATVKVREKGGQWQLLTPQSTPENTNYNFYPSGDIDLSAYNGKTIQIGFCYVSTTESAGTWEVKNVKIQETGAASRSRALAAEVPTEGKNAVYYFNGSKWAVADGVVALNPADYTAMGASNNNLSDPELYLPSFLKIKLPYAQVGDQEFVVYNGTTANLYVYDGSAWTLNENGLETVTGRFEKKNGEWRFVKYIGKAIFDLFEEQEIMLERSYIIVADGFCALPIKKGSTYGYPEVTKVSSSGTQIVAPSDANAFMFTATYESNGKIINAPEGKFLMLDTNGRYLFMGGSTRQNINVSNAPVITDDVIEETYLWTATPNGDGSWSVTNHSDDLVRTWMYSPDHTSYGVYREFTSGRVYPSLYILAE
;
A
#
# COMPACT_ATOMS: atom_id res chain seq x y z
N MET A 1 13.32 -16.27 59.56
CA MET A 1 12.84 -17.33 60.47
C MET A 1 11.59 -16.80 61.17
N ASN A 2 10.49 -17.59 61.19
CA ASN A 2 9.15 -17.32 61.78
C ASN A 2 8.31 -16.22 61.08
N LYS A 3 7.05 -16.44 60.67
CA LYS A 3 5.90 -16.96 61.44
C LYS A 3 4.84 -17.75 60.62
N ASN A 4 5.16 -18.28 59.43
CA ASN A 4 4.12 -18.89 58.55
C ASN A 4 4.01 -20.43 58.61
N ILE A 5 4.76 -21.11 59.48
CA ILE A 5 4.77 -22.58 59.58
C ILE A 5 3.84 -23.12 60.69
N LEU A 6 3.29 -22.25 61.55
CA LEU A 6 2.49 -22.71 62.70
C LEU A 6 1.00 -22.97 62.40
N TYR A 7 0.45 -22.49 61.28
CA TYR A 7 -0.96 -22.71 60.93
C TYR A 7 -1.21 -23.97 60.08
N ALA A 8 -0.17 -24.55 59.47
CA ALA A 8 -0.29 -25.78 58.68
C ALA A 8 -0.46 -27.04 59.56
N PHE A 9 -0.17 -26.97 60.86
CA PHE A 9 -0.22 -28.13 61.77
C PHE A 9 -1.53 -28.26 62.58
N MET A 10 -2.48 -27.31 62.47
CA MET A 10 -3.78 -27.40 63.17
C MET A 10 -4.95 -27.91 62.31
N ALA A 11 -4.71 -28.27 61.04
CA ALA A 11 -5.71 -28.98 60.21
C ALA A 11 -5.64 -30.51 60.35
N GLY A 12 -4.63 -31.04 61.05
CA GLY A 12 -4.35 -32.48 61.16
C GLY A 12 -5.04 -33.23 62.30
N ALA A 13 -5.90 -32.58 63.10
CA ALA A 13 -6.58 -33.24 64.21
C ALA A 13 -7.99 -32.68 64.39
N THR A 14 -8.98 -33.35 63.79
CA THR A 14 -10.23 -33.84 64.43
C THR A 14 -11.11 -34.44 63.33
N ALA A 15 -10.77 -35.64 62.87
CA ALA A 15 -11.67 -36.46 62.06
C ALA A 15 -12.58 -37.25 63.01
N PHE A 16 -13.63 -36.64 63.53
CA PHE A 16 -14.78 -37.37 64.10
C PHE A 16 -16.05 -36.51 64.04
N GLY A 17 -16.93 -36.87 63.11
CA GLY A 17 -18.37 -36.62 63.17
C GLY A 17 -18.83 -35.21 62.81
N LEU A 18 -19.42 -35.05 61.62
CA LEU A 18 -20.87 -34.90 61.43
C LEU A 18 -21.15 -34.59 59.95
N ALA A 19 -22.18 -35.26 59.43
CA ALA A 19 -22.73 -35.03 58.10
C ALA A 19 -23.25 -33.58 57.96
N GLY A 20 -23.09 -33.02 56.75
CA GLY A 20 -23.89 -31.88 56.29
C GLY A 20 -23.26 -30.49 56.42
N CYS A 21 -22.06 -30.28 55.90
CA CYS A 21 -21.59 -28.94 55.54
C CYS A 21 -21.30 -28.90 54.05
N ASN A 22 -22.08 -28.10 53.30
CA ASN A 22 -21.71 -27.67 51.95
C ASN A 22 -20.31 -27.04 52.01
N GLU A 23 -19.44 -27.43 51.08
CA GLU A 23 -18.02 -27.04 50.97
C GLU A 23 -17.82 -25.50 50.99
N ASN A 24 -18.83 -24.73 50.57
CA ASN A 24 -18.81 -23.26 50.53
C ASN A 24 -19.42 -22.55 51.75
N SER A 25 -19.91 -23.27 52.77
CA SER A 25 -20.51 -22.62 53.95
C SER A 25 -19.53 -21.74 54.73
N TRP A 26 -18.22 -21.97 54.58
CA TRP A 26 -17.17 -21.19 55.23
C TRP A 26 -16.90 -19.87 54.48
N ASN A 27 -16.81 -19.91 53.15
CA ASN A 27 -16.52 -18.73 52.32
C ASN A 27 -17.64 -17.68 52.40
N ASN A 28 -18.90 -18.14 52.35
CA ASN A 28 -20.09 -17.27 52.39
C ASN A 28 -20.32 -16.59 53.75
N HIS A 29 -19.65 -17.04 54.82
CA HIS A 29 -19.85 -16.49 56.18
C HIS A 29 -18.70 -15.59 56.65
N PHE A 30 -17.51 -15.68 56.03
CA PHE A 30 -16.31 -15.03 56.54
C PHE A 30 -15.55 -14.17 55.52
N LEU A 31 -15.94 -14.16 54.24
CA LEU A 31 -15.30 -13.37 53.19
C LEU A 31 -16.34 -12.45 52.49
N ASP A 32 -16.51 -11.25 53.02
CA ASP A 32 -17.32 -10.19 52.40
C ASP A 32 -16.71 -9.81 51.03
N GLY A 33 -17.49 -9.96 49.95
CA GLY A 33 -17.06 -9.69 48.58
C GLY A 33 -16.44 -10.87 47.81
N PHE A 34 -16.57 -12.10 48.30
CA PHE A 34 -16.21 -13.30 47.54
C PHE A 34 -17.21 -13.54 46.40
N GLU A 35 -16.77 -13.39 45.15
CA GLU A 35 -17.49 -13.92 43.98
C GLU A 35 -17.09 -15.39 43.79
N GLU A 36 -18.07 -16.28 43.72
CA GLU A 36 -17.81 -17.71 43.49
C GLU A 36 -17.11 -17.90 42.14
N GLY A 37 -15.96 -18.59 42.15
CA GLY A 37 -15.36 -19.13 40.93
C GLY A 37 -16.24 -20.24 40.35
N VAL A 38 -16.05 -20.58 39.07
CA VAL A 38 -16.74 -21.69 38.40
C VAL A 38 -16.66 -22.94 39.27
N ASP A 39 -17.79 -23.57 39.59
CA ASP A 39 -17.80 -24.86 40.30
C ASP A 39 -17.19 -25.93 39.38
N TYR A 40 -16.01 -26.42 39.75
CA TYR A 40 -15.23 -27.36 38.94
C TYR A 40 -15.66 -28.82 39.14
N THR A 41 -16.67 -29.08 39.99
CA THR A 41 -17.13 -30.45 40.31
C THR A 41 -18.32 -30.94 39.50
N ASP A 42 -18.80 -30.14 38.54
CA ASP A 42 -19.98 -30.45 37.71
C ASP A 42 -19.71 -30.05 36.25
N SER A 43 -19.22 -30.98 35.42
CA SER A 43 -18.97 -30.87 33.95
C SER A 43 -19.56 -29.60 33.29
N PRO A 44 -18.93 -28.42 33.45
CA PRO A 44 -19.65 -27.17 33.25
C PRO A 44 -19.92 -26.89 31.77
N LYS A 45 -20.96 -26.08 31.52
CA LYS A 45 -21.26 -25.52 30.19
C LYS A 45 -20.92 -24.05 30.17
N GLY A 46 -20.03 -23.64 29.27
CA GLY A 46 -19.51 -22.28 29.19
C GLY A 46 -19.49 -21.69 27.79
N SER A 47 -19.15 -20.40 27.71
CA SER A 47 -18.86 -19.68 26.47
C SER A 47 -17.62 -18.82 26.70
N TYR A 48 -16.76 -18.68 25.68
CA TYR A 48 -15.53 -17.90 25.78
C TYR A 48 -15.18 -17.22 24.46
N THR A 49 -15.02 -15.90 24.45
CA THR A 49 -14.62 -15.14 23.24
C THR A 49 -13.12 -14.89 23.26
N LEU A 50 -12.42 -15.30 22.20
CA LEU A 50 -10.98 -15.06 22.08
C LEU A 50 -10.67 -13.57 21.90
N THR A 51 -9.66 -13.10 22.63
CA THR A 51 -9.09 -11.75 22.53
C THR A 51 -7.82 -11.75 21.68
N ALA A 52 -7.32 -10.56 21.31
CA ALA A 52 -6.04 -10.42 20.59
C ALA A 52 -4.85 -11.06 21.35
N ASP A 53 -4.87 -11.00 22.68
CA ASP A 53 -3.87 -11.62 23.53
C ASP A 53 -3.95 -13.17 23.47
N ASP A 54 -5.16 -13.72 23.34
CA ASP A 54 -5.36 -15.16 23.20
C ASP A 54 -4.85 -15.68 21.86
N TYR A 55 -5.11 -14.98 20.75
CA TYR A 55 -4.51 -15.32 19.45
C TYR A 55 -2.98 -15.28 19.50
N SER A 56 -2.42 -14.26 20.16
CA SER A 56 -0.98 -14.15 20.39
C SER A 56 -0.43 -15.29 21.25
N ALA A 57 -1.18 -15.77 22.25
CA ALA A 57 -0.80 -16.91 23.07
C ALA A 57 -0.85 -18.23 22.28
N ILE A 58 -1.94 -18.45 21.53
CA ILE A 58 -2.13 -19.60 20.63
C ILE A 58 -0.98 -19.67 19.61
N ALA A 59 -0.67 -18.56 18.94
CA ALA A 59 0.44 -18.48 17.99
C ALA A 59 1.78 -18.91 18.59
N LYS A 60 2.07 -18.53 19.84
CA LYS A 60 3.30 -18.92 20.54
C LYS A 60 3.30 -20.40 20.94
N LEU A 61 2.16 -20.95 21.34
CA LEU A 61 2.02 -22.37 21.67
C LEU A 61 2.23 -23.23 20.43
N LEU A 62 1.59 -22.88 19.31
CA LEU A 62 1.71 -23.60 18.05
C LEU A 62 3.12 -23.48 17.46
N GLN A 63 3.77 -22.32 17.50
CA GLN A 63 5.16 -22.18 17.05
C GLN A 63 6.15 -23.07 17.81
N LYS A 64 5.88 -23.38 19.08
CA LYS A 64 6.70 -24.33 19.88
C LYS A 64 6.46 -25.78 19.49
N GLN A 65 5.28 -26.10 18.95
CA GLN A 65 4.90 -27.45 18.51
C GLN A 65 5.20 -27.69 17.02
N ALA A 66 5.34 -26.62 16.23
CA ALA A 66 5.59 -26.67 14.81
C ALA A 66 6.91 -27.38 14.47
N SER A 67 6.85 -28.31 13.53
CA SER A 67 7.98 -29.11 13.07
C SER A 67 8.55 -28.61 11.74
N THR A 68 7.80 -27.81 11.00
CA THR A 68 8.18 -27.23 9.70
C THR A 68 8.14 -25.71 9.71
N ASP A 69 8.84 -25.08 8.77
CA ASP A 69 8.81 -23.61 8.63
C ASP A 69 7.44 -23.10 8.13
N ALA A 70 6.72 -23.90 7.34
CA ALA A 70 5.36 -23.60 6.91
C ALA A 70 4.38 -23.55 8.11
N GLU A 71 4.47 -24.52 9.03
CA GLU A 71 3.69 -24.50 10.27
C GLU A 71 4.05 -23.30 11.15
N LYS A 72 5.34 -22.98 11.32
CA LYS A 72 5.76 -21.80 12.08
C LYS A 72 5.19 -20.50 11.49
N ALA A 73 5.22 -20.37 10.18
CA ALA A 73 4.66 -19.21 9.48
C ALA A 73 3.13 -19.14 9.68
N ALA A 74 2.42 -20.26 9.52
CA ALA A 74 0.98 -20.33 9.75
C ALA A 74 0.61 -19.98 11.21
N ALA A 75 1.34 -20.52 12.19
CA ALA A 75 1.15 -20.21 13.60
C ALA A 75 1.42 -18.72 13.90
N LYS A 76 2.47 -18.12 13.32
CA LYS A 76 2.75 -16.70 13.48
C LYS A 76 1.63 -15.82 12.92
N ALA A 77 1.09 -16.17 11.75
CA ALA A 77 0.01 -15.43 11.10
C ALA A 77 -1.27 -15.34 11.95
N ILE A 78 -1.59 -16.37 12.74
CA ILE A 78 -2.73 -16.35 13.68
C ILE A 78 -2.58 -15.19 14.68
N GLY A 79 -1.38 -15.03 15.25
CA GLY A 79 -1.10 -13.99 16.23
C GLY A 79 -1.02 -12.59 15.61
N ASP A 80 -0.37 -12.47 14.45
CA ASP A 80 -0.23 -11.18 13.75
C ASP A 80 -1.58 -10.62 13.29
N ASN A 81 -2.51 -11.50 12.88
CA ASN A 81 -3.77 -11.09 12.26
C ASN A 81 -5.01 -11.27 13.14
N ALA A 82 -4.91 -11.95 14.30
CA ALA A 82 -6.00 -12.22 15.22
C ALA A 82 -7.22 -12.95 14.62
N TYR A 83 -6.96 -13.93 13.75
CA TYR A 83 -7.97 -14.85 13.19
C TYR A 83 -7.37 -16.22 12.83
N PHE A 84 -8.23 -17.22 12.65
CA PHE A 84 -7.84 -18.53 12.11
C PHE A 84 -8.09 -18.62 10.60
N ASN A 85 -7.13 -19.14 9.85
CA ASN A 85 -7.36 -19.47 8.44
C ASN A 85 -7.89 -20.91 8.35
N LYS A 86 -9.12 -21.05 7.86
CA LYS A 86 -9.83 -22.33 7.75
C LYS A 86 -9.12 -23.34 6.86
N THR A 87 -8.40 -22.89 5.83
CA THR A 87 -7.68 -23.78 4.90
C THR A 87 -6.21 -23.96 5.28
N SER A 88 -5.77 -23.40 6.40
CA SER A 88 -4.39 -23.57 6.86
C SER A 88 -4.19 -24.90 7.58
N VAL A 89 -2.93 -25.23 7.88
CA VAL A 89 -2.58 -26.37 8.75
C VAL A 89 -3.04 -26.21 10.20
N TYR A 90 -3.46 -25.00 10.59
CA TYR A 90 -3.98 -24.68 11.92
C TYR A 90 -5.37 -24.02 11.82
N PRO A 91 -6.40 -24.77 11.37
CA PRO A 91 -7.78 -24.30 11.47
C PRO A 91 -8.17 -24.18 12.95
N ALA A 92 -9.25 -23.45 13.25
CA ALA A 92 -9.65 -23.17 14.62
C ALA A 92 -9.88 -24.43 15.47
N SER A 93 -10.44 -25.49 14.86
CA SER A 93 -10.66 -26.79 15.51
C SER A 93 -9.39 -27.45 16.05
N VAL A 94 -8.24 -27.12 15.47
CA VAL A 94 -6.91 -27.61 15.90
C VAL A 94 -6.17 -26.56 16.72
N ALA A 95 -6.14 -25.33 16.25
CA ALA A 95 -5.31 -24.25 16.78
C ALA A 95 -5.67 -23.86 18.22
N VAL A 96 -6.94 -23.96 18.58
CA VAL A 96 -7.44 -23.56 19.91
C VAL A 96 -7.07 -24.58 20.99
N LEU A 97 -6.91 -25.86 20.66
CA LEU A 97 -6.76 -26.95 21.63
C LEU A 97 -5.58 -26.79 22.61
N PRO A 98 -4.37 -26.38 22.19
CA PRO A 98 -3.28 -26.16 23.13
C PRO A 98 -3.57 -25.05 24.14
N PHE A 99 -4.34 -24.02 23.75
CA PHE A 99 -4.69 -22.90 24.62
C PHE A 99 -5.70 -23.29 25.70
N LEU A 100 -6.65 -24.18 25.40
CA LEU A 100 -7.65 -24.68 26.37
C LEU A 100 -7.01 -25.44 27.55
N ASN A 101 -5.75 -25.86 27.40
CA ASN A 101 -4.96 -26.52 28.44
C ASN A 101 -4.11 -25.55 29.29
N THR A 102 -4.27 -24.24 29.10
CA THR A 102 -3.50 -23.23 29.83
C THR A 102 -4.34 -22.54 30.89
N SER A 103 -3.69 -22.04 31.95
CA SER A 103 -4.35 -21.29 33.01
C SER A 103 -4.97 -19.95 32.56
N SER A 104 -4.68 -19.52 31.33
CA SER A 104 -5.31 -18.35 30.70
C SER A 104 -6.73 -18.64 30.25
N PHE A 105 -7.08 -19.90 29.99
CA PHE A 105 -8.43 -20.30 29.65
C PHE A 105 -9.24 -20.60 30.92
N PRO A 106 -10.38 -19.93 31.20
CA PRO A 106 -11.09 -20.05 32.48
C PRO A 106 -11.54 -21.47 32.84
N TYR A 107 -11.79 -22.33 31.85
CA TYR A 107 -12.30 -23.68 32.07
C TYR A 107 -11.22 -24.76 32.02
N TYR A 108 -9.92 -24.41 32.04
CA TYR A 108 -8.84 -25.39 31.87
C TYR A 108 -8.85 -26.55 32.89
N LEU A 109 -9.34 -26.28 34.11
CA LEU A 109 -9.49 -27.27 35.19
C LEU A 109 -10.82 -28.03 35.18
N GLY A 110 -11.70 -27.81 34.21
CA GLY A 110 -12.97 -28.54 34.13
C GLY A 110 -12.76 -30.05 34.05
N ASP A 111 -13.69 -30.83 34.60
CA ASP A 111 -13.70 -32.29 34.52
C ASP A 111 -14.16 -32.81 33.15
N ASP A 112 -14.07 -34.12 32.92
CA ASP A 112 -14.62 -34.74 31.73
C ASP A 112 -16.12 -34.43 31.56
N GLY A 113 -16.55 -34.18 30.32
CA GLY A 113 -17.89 -33.71 29.98
C GLY A 113 -18.06 -32.18 30.02
N THR A 114 -17.05 -31.42 30.47
CA THR A 114 -17.05 -29.96 30.33
C THR A 114 -17.20 -29.58 28.85
N THR A 115 -18.13 -28.67 28.54
CA THR A 115 -18.33 -28.17 27.18
C THR A 115 -18.25 -26.65 27.13
N VAL A 116 -17.48 -26.11 26.19
CA VAL A 116 -17.32 -24.66 26.03
C VAL A 116 -17.52 -24.26 24.58
N ASP A 117 -18.39 -23.30 24.35
CA ASP A 117 -18.57 -22.64 23.05
C ASP A 117 -17.55 -21.50 22.94
N VAL A 118 -16.50 -21.72 22.16
CA VAL A 118 -15.44 -20.73 21.92
C VAL A 118 -15.80 -19.90 20.69
N ILE A 119 -15.83 -18.58 20.86
CA ILE A 119 -16.16 -17.59 19.82
C ILE A 119 -14.85 -17.00 19.30
N PHE A 120 -14.63 -17.06 18.00
CA PHE A 120 -13.39 -16.65 17.34
C PHE A 120 -13.64 -16.06 15.94
N ASN A 121 -12.65 -15.36 15.40
CA ASN A 121 -12.62 -14.88 14.04
C ASN A 121 -11.96 -15.94 13.16
N GLU A 122 -12.59 -16.25 12.03
CA GLU A 122 -12.10 -17.21 11.06
C GLU A 122 -12.22 -16.62 9.65
N ALA A 123 -11.20 -16.80 8.82
CA ALA A 123 -11.27 -16.48 7.40
C ALA A 123 -11.37 -17.77 6.59
N SER A 124 -12.34 -17.83 5.68
CA SER A 124 -12.38 -18.86 4.62
C SER A 124 -11.36 -18.55 3.52
N SER A 125 -11.17 -17.27 3.21
CA SER A 125 -10.09 -16.72 2.41
C SER A 125 -9.96 -15.22 2.70
N VAL A 126 -8.82 -14.76 3.20
CA VAL A 126 -8.52 -13.32 3.20
C VAL A 126 -8.01 -12.94 1.81
N PRO A 127 -8.57 -11.91 1.15
CA PRO A 127 -8.04 -11.38 -0.09
C PRO A 127 -6.54 -11.14 0.04
N ALA A 128 -5.73 -11.75 -0.83
CA ALA A 128 -4.28 -11.65 -0.79
C ALA A 128 -3.80 -10.18 -0.88
N GLU A 129 -4.61 -9.36 -1.56
CA GLU A 129 -4.46 -7.92 -1.71
C GLU A 129 -4.46 -7.20 -0.36
N LEU A 130 -5.30 -7.58 0.61
CA LEU A 130 -5.31 -6.93 1.93
C LEU A 130 -4.00 -7.14 2.67
N THR A 131 -3.46 -8.36 2.63
CA THR A 131 -2.16 -8.66 3.22
C THR A 131 -1.04 -7.90 2.49
N ALA A 132 -1.10 -7.83 1.16
CA ALA A 132 -0.10 -7.12 0.35
C ALA A 132 -0.14 -5.59 0.57
N LEU A 133 -1.34 -5.01 0.71
CA LEU A 133 -1.56 -3.59 1.00
C LEU A 133 -1.12 -3.22 2.42
N ALA A 134 -1.42 -4.07 3.42
CA ALA A 134 -0.93 -3.87 4.78
C ALA A 134 0.61 -3.87 4.84
N GLY A 135 1.25 -4.70 4.02
CA GLY A 135 2.70 -4.77 3.84
C GLY A 135 3.29 -3.76 2.84
N ALA A 136 2.47 -2.86 2.28
CA ALA A 136 2.92 -1.90 1.27
C ALA A 136 4.06 -1.01 1.80
N LYS A 137 5.00 -0.66 0.91
CA LYS A 137 6.06 0.31 1.25
C LYS A 137 5.48 1.73 1.19
N THR A 138 5.87 2.58 2.12
CA THR A 138 5.51 4.01 2.06
C THR A 138 6.62 4.79 1.36
N TYR A 139 6.25 5.72 0.48
CA TYR A 139 7.18 6.62 -0.19
C TYR A 139 6.64 8.04 -0.20
N THR A 140 7.39 8.98 0.36
CA THR A 140 7.04 10.39 0.38
C THR A 140 7.91 11.12 -0.65
N VAL A 141 7.28 11.73 -1.65
CA VAL A 141 7.99 12.46 -2.70
C VAL A 141 8.69 13.67 -2.08
N THR A 142 10.01 13.71 -2.24
CA THR A 142 10.87 14.72 -1.65
C THR A 142 11.02 15.95 -2.55
N THR A 143 11.66 16.99 -2.01
CA THR A 143 12.00 18.18 -2.81
C THR A 143 12.94 17.86 -3.97
N ASP A 144 13.87 16.92 -3.79
CA ASP A 144 14.82 16.56 -4.85
C ASP A 144 14.17 15.70 -5.94
N ASP A 145 13.19 14.86 -5.58
CA ASP A 145 12.37 14.15 -6.56
C ASP A 145 11.58 15.13 -7.44
N TYR A 146 10.99 16.18 -6.85
CA TYR A 146 10.32 17.21 -7.64
C TYR A 146 11.31 17.93 -8.56
N LYS A 147 12.50 18.30 -8.10
CA LYS A 147 13.54 18.90 -8.96
C LYS A 147 13.92 17.98 -10.12
N ALA A 148 14.03 16.67 -9.87
CA ALA A 148 14.33 15.69 -10.91
C ALA A 148 13.20 15.62 -11.95
N VAL A 149 11.93 15.60 -11.53
CA VAL A 149 10.76 15.59 -12.43
C VAL A 149 10.63 16.87 -13.25
N TRP A 150 10.89 18.03 -12.62
CA TRP A 150 10.91 19.34 -13.26
C TRP A 150 12.21 19.60 -14.05
N GLU A 151 13.19 18.71 -13.94
CA GLU A 151 14.51 18.82 -14.57
C GLU A 151 15.21 20.16 -14.25
N SER A 152 14.97 20.71 -13.05
CA SER A 152 15.51 22.01 -12.63
C SER A 152 15.66 22.12 -11.11
N ASN A 153 16.75 22.75 -10.66
CA ASN A 153 16.97 23.07 -9.24
C ASN A 153 16.27 24.35 -8.77
N GLU A 154 15.66 25.09 -9.70
CA GLU A 154 15.21 26.47 -9.49
C GLU A 154 13.84 26.74 -10.13
N ASP A 155 13.56 26.28 -11.36
CA ASP A 155 12.18 26.28 -11.92
C ASP A 155 11.49 24.97 -11.58
N PHE A 156 11.11 24.84 -10.32
CA PHE A 156 10.28 23.74 -9.89
C PHE A 156 9.29 24.23 -8.83
N ILE A 157 8.16 23.53 -8.74
CA ILE A 157 7.28 23.62 -7.57
C ILE A 157 7.39 22.32 -6.79
N LYS A 158 7.13 22.36 -5.47
CA LYS A 158 7.04 21.16 -4.63
C LYS A 158 5.70 20.46 -4.86
N GLY A 159 5.47 20.00 -6.09
CA GLY A 159 4.27 19.28 -6.49
C GLY A 159 4.27 18.89 -7.96
N PHE A 160 3.43 17.91 -8.29
CA PHE A 160 3.06 17.60 -9.67
C PHE A 160 2.07 18.62 -10.22
N ALA A 161 1.98 18.73 -11.54
CA ALA A 161 1.06 19.64 -12.22
C ALA A 161 0.57 19.01 -13.53
N PRO A 162 -0.46 19.54 -14.20
CA PRO A 162 -0.96 18.96 -15.45
C PRO A 162 0.10 18.69 -16.54
N VAL A 163 1.16 19.51 -16.63
CA VAL A 163 2.29 19.30 -17.58
C VAL A 163 3.28 18.21 -17.15
N LYS A 164 3.33 17.89 -15.86
CA LYS A 164 4.19 16.87 -15.25
C LYS A 164 3.33 16.08 -14.24
N PRO A 165 2.34 15.29 -14.71
CA PRO A 165 1.36 14.69 -13.83
C PRO A 165 1.98 13.57 -12.99
N ALA A 166 1.43 13.35 -11.80
CA ALA A 166 1.88 12.32 -10.87
C ALA A 166 1.89 10.93 -11.52
N SER A 167 0.83 10.59 -12.27
CA SER A 167 0.68 9.29 -12.96
C SER A 167 1.75 9.00 -14.00
N ALA A 168 2.36 10.03 -14.61
CA ALA A 168 3.45 9.87 -15.56
C ALA A 168 4.83 9.86 -14.90
N SER A 169 4.95 10.48 -13.72
CA SER A 169 6.24 10.74 -13.06
C SER A 169 6.56 9.71 -11.97
N LEU A 170 5.55 9.32 -11.18
CA LEU A 170 5.71 8.41 -10.04
C LEU A 170 6.20 7.00 -10.42
N PRO A 171 5.81 6.38 -11.54
CA PRO A 171 6.34 5.06 -11.90
C PRO A 171 7.87 5.00 -11.99
N GLY A 172 8.50 6.05 -12.52
CA GLY A 172 9.97 6.14 -12.62
C GLY A 172 10.63 6.37 -11.25
N LEU A 173 10.09 7.30 -10.46
CA LEU A 173 10.57 7.57 -9.11
C LEU A 173 10.48 6.34 -8.20
N LEU A 174 9.37 5.59 -8.29
CA LEU A 174 9.19 4.36 -7.52
C LEU A 174 10.14 3.24 -7.96
N ALA A 175 10.45 3.13 -9.26
CA ALA A 175 11.43 2.15 -9.73
C ALA A 175 12.84 2.45 -9.18
N GLU A 176 13.21 3.72 -9.05
CA GLU A 176 14.49 4.13 -8.46
C GLU A 176 14.50 3.96 -6.93
N ALA A 177 13.41 4.36 -6.26
CA ALA A 177 13.30 4.27 -4.80
C ALA A 177 13.13 2.84 -4.28
N LEU A 178 12.50 1.96 -5.07
CA LEU A 178 12.17 0.57 -4.73
C LEU A 178 12.68 -0.39 -5.82
N PRO A 179 14.01 -0.54 -6.00
CA PRO A 179 14.58 -1.34 -7.09
C PRO A 179 14.39 -2.85 -6.91
N GLU A 180 14.18 -3.31 -5.68
CA GLU A 180 13.98 -4.73 -5.33
C GLU A 180 12.51 -5.16 -5.35
N ALA A 181 11.63 -4.34 -5.93
CA ALA A 181 10.20 -4.66 -6.00
C ALA A 181 9.93 -5.89 -6.88
N VAL A 182 9.06 -6.77 -6.40
CA VAL A 182 8.60 -7.96 -7.13
C VAL A 182 7.10 -7.86 -7.42
N GLU A 183 6.63 -8.61 -8.43
CA GLU A 183 5.22 -8.65 -8.79
C GLU A 183 4.35 -8.93 -7.55
N GLY A 184 3.25 -8.19 -7.39
CA GLY A 184 2.42 -8.28 -6.19
C GLY A 184 2.72 -7.22 -5.13
N ASN A 185 3.83 -6.48 -5.23
CA ASN A 185 4.16 -5.44 -4.27
C ASN A 185 3.31 -4.17 -4.48
N TYR A 186 2.92 -3.56 -3.37
CA TYR A 186 2.22 -2.28 -3.32
C TYR A 186 3.10 -1.20 -2.68
N ALA A 187 2.86 0.06 -3.09
CA ALA A 187 3.45 1.24 -2.49
C ALA A 187 2.38 2.31 -2.23
N VAL A 188 2.34 2.85 -1.01
CA VAL A 188 1.52 4.03 -0.68
C VAL A 188 2.39 5.27 -0.81
N VAL A 189 2.00 6.15 -1.74
CA VAL A 189 2.80 7.31 -2.13
C VAL A 189 2.12 8.59 -1.67
N THR A 190 2.85 9.39 -0.90
CA THR A 190 2.41 10.71 -0.43
C THR A 190 3.12 11.78 -1.24
N TYR A 191 2.36 12.68 -1.86
CA TYR A 191 2.89 13.73 -2.73
C TYR A 191 2.04 15.00 -2.67
N GLN A 192 2.50 16.03 -3.37
CA GLN A 192 1.84 17.32 -3.52
C GLN A 192 1.42 17.49 -4.98
N GLU A 193 0.25 18.07 -5.21
CA GLU A 193 -0.29 18.28 -6.55
C GLU A 193 -0.91 19.67 -6.69
N ALA A 194 -0.60 20.33 -7.79
CA ALA A 194 -1.18 21.60 -8.21
C ALA A 194 -2.27 21.36 -9.26
N SER A 195 -3.40 22.07 -9.13
CA SER A 195 -4.48 22.04 -10.11
C SER A 195 -4.19 22.86 -11.38
N THR A 196 -3.14 23.67 -11.37
CA THR A 196 -2.71 24.51 -12.48
C THR A 196 -1.20 24.38 -12.70
N ASN A 197 -0.76 24.59 -13.93
CA ASN A 197 0.67 24.57 -14.23
C ASN A 197 1.35 25.83 -13.64
N PRO A 198 2.54 25.70 -13.05
CA PRO A 198 3.34 26.85 -12.71
C PRO A 198 3.67 27.67 -13.95
N ILE A 199 3.52 28.98 -13.82
CA ILE A 199 4.07 29.93 -14.77
C ILE A 199 5.38 30.42 -14.17
N PHE A 200 6.49 29.94 -14.72
CA PHE A 200 7.80 30.48 -14.41
C PHE A 200 7.97 31.80 -15.19
N ASN A 201 7.64 32.94 -14.55
CA ASN A 201 7.83 34.27 -15.15
C ASN A 201 9.32 34.68 -15.09
N THR A 202 9.83 35.19 -16.20
CA THR A 202 11.16 35.77 -16.32
C THR A 202 11.08 37.29 -16.14
N VAL A 203 11.90 37.86 -15.26
CA VAL A 203 12.07 39.31 -15.05
C VAL A 203 13.55 39.65 -15.30
N ASP A 204 13.78 40.69 -16.10
CA ASP A 204 15.07 41.20 -16.59
C ASP A 204 16.06 41.55 -15.47
N GLU A 205 17.23 40.89 -15.45
CA GLU A 205 18.48 41.62 -15.20
C GLU A 205 19.11 41.89 -16.57
N GLY A 206 19.48 43.14 -16.83
CA GLY A 206 20.07 43.55 -18.10
C GLY A 206 21.34 42.75 -18.48
N PRO A 207 21.89 42.99 -19.68
CA PRO A 207 23.07 42.26 -20.15
C PRO A 207 24.18 42.29 -19.09
N LYS A 208 24.79 41.14 -18.79
CA LYS A 208 25.87 41.09 -17.82
C LYS A 208 26.97 42.06 -18.23
N VAL A 209 27.24 43.03 -17.37
CA VAL A 209 28.31 44.01 -17.54
C VAL A 209 29.61 43.40 -17.03
N TYR A 210 30.58 43.24 -17.92
CA TYR A 210 31.93 42.76 -17.61
C TYR A 210 32.85 43.90 -17.14
N PHE A 211 32.58 45.11 -17.62
CA PHE A 211 33.34 46.31 -17.30
C PHE A 211 32.50 47.54 -17.62
N GLU A 212 32.55 48.56 -16.76
CA GLU A 212 31.94 49.87 -17.00
C GLU A 212 32.82 50.96 -16.39
N GLU A 213 33.08 52.00 -17.16
CA GLU A 213 33.77 53.21 -16.73
C GLU A 213 33.13 54.43 -17.42
N THR A 214 32.62 55.35 -16.62
CA THR A 214 31.94 56.56 -17.12
C THR A 214 32.90 57.73 -17.31
N PHE A 215 34.05 57.72 -16.62
CA PHE A 215 34.97 58.83 -16.40
C PHE A 215 34.36 60.05 -15.70
N ALA A 216 33.25 59.89 -14.98
CA ALA A 216 32.61 61.00 -14.26
C ALA A 216 33.56 61.64 -13.21
N GLU A 217 34.30 60.80 -12.47
CA GLU A 217 35.12 61.18 -11.32
C GLU A 217 36.64 61.19 -11.61
N GLY A 218 37.07 60.73 -12.78
CA GLY A 218 38.50 60.63 -13.13
C GLY A 218 38.79 59.60 -14.21
N ILE A 219 40.05 59.21 -14.36
CA ILE A 219 40.48 58.18 -15.34
C ILE A 219 40.11 56.74 -14.94
N GLY A 220 39.72 56.51 -13.68
CA GLY A 220 39.46 55.16 -13.16
C GLY A 220 40.70 54.28 -13.22
N ASP A 221 40.49 53.00 -13.53
CA ASP A 221 41.55 51.99 -13.65
C ASP A 221 42.24 51.98 -15.03
N PHE A 222 41.92 52.94 -15.91
CA PHE A 222 42.61 53.08 -17.17
C PHE A 222 44.04 53.61 -16.98
N THR A 223 44.93 53.19 -17.87
CA THR A 223 46.32 53.65 -17.94
C THR A 223 46.56 54.44 -19.22
N ILE A 224 47.42 55.46 -19.15
CA ILE A 224 47.84 56.24 -20.31
C ILE A 224 49.24 55.81 -20.73
N ASP A 225 49.41 55.51 -22.00
CA ASP A 225 50.71 55.31 -22.64
C ASP A 225 50.97 56.42 -23.66
N ASN A 226 51.90 57.32 -23.35
CA ASN A 226 52.27 58.44 -24.21
C ASN A 226 53.45 58.05 -25.09
N VAL A 227 53.16 57.49 -26.26
CA VAL A 227 54.18 57.05 -27.23
C VAL A 227 54.96 58.25 -27.79
N LYS A 228 54.25 59.35 -28.13
CA LYS A 228 54.84 60.58 -28.65
C LYS A 228 54.05 61.82 -28.23
N LEU A 229 54.67 62.70 -27.45
CA LEU A 229 54.05 63.90 -26.87
C LEU A 229 54.01 65.10 -27.84
N PRO A 230 52.95 65.94 -27.81
CA PRO A 230 52.84 67.13 -28.64
C PRO A 230 53.60 68.32 -28.03
N GLY A 231 54.61 68.83 -28.73
CA GLY A 231 55.34 70.04 -28.34
C GLY A 231 55.92 69.95 -26.91
N THR A 232 55.51 70.87 -26.04
CA THR A 232 55.91 70.90 -24.61
C THR A 232 54.87 70.28 -23.68
N SER A 233 53.84 69.60 -24.21
CA SER A 233 52.83 68.92 -23.39
C SER A 233 53.45 67.73 -22.66
N THR A 234 52.93 67.42 -21.47
CA THR A 234 53.28 66.23 -20.70
C THR A 234 52.30 65.06 -20.96
N HIS A 235 51.27 65.27 -21.78
CA HIS A 235 50.25 64.27 -22.06
C HIS A 235 49.70 64.38 -23.49
N VAL A 236 49.29 63.25 -24.06
CA VAL A 236 48.38 63.18 -25.23
C VAL A 236 46.94 63.08 -24.72
N TRP A 237 46.68 62.12 -23.82
CA TRP A 237 45.39 61.93 -23.15
C TRP A 237 45.36 62.61 -21.79
N LYS A 238 44.22 63.20 -21.42
CA LYS A 238 43.96 63.63 -20.04
C LYS A 238 42.47 63.51 -19.72
N HIS A 239 42.16 63.37 -18.44
CA HIS A 239 40.80 63.60 -17.95
C HIS A 239 40.50 65.11 -18.01
N ASP A 240 39.31 65.47 -18.49
CA ASP A 240 38.87 66.86 -18.61
C ASP A 240 37.37 66.95 -18.25
N THR A 241 36.95 68.13 -17.79
CA THR A 241 35.56 68.41 -17.42
C THR A 241 35.14 69.75 -18.00
N TYR A 242 34.02 69.78 -18.71
CA TYR A 242 33.45 71.00 -19.28
C TYR A 242 31.93 71.03 -19.09
N ASN A 243 31.39 72.15 -18.61
CA ASN A 243 29.95 72.33 -18.33
C ASN A 243 29.31 71.19 -17.51
N GLY A 244 30.07 70.57 -16.59
CA GLY A 244 29.59 69.48 -15.73
C GLY A 244 29.62 68.09 -16.36
N ASP A 245 30.13 67.96 -17.59
CA ASP A 245 30.34 66.66 -18.26
C ASP A 245 31.84 66.33 -18.26
N SER A 246 32.18 65.11 -17.86
CA SER A 246 33.57 64.63 -17.69
C SER A 246 33.87 63.50 -18.67
N TYR A 247 35.09 63.47 -19.18
CA TYR A 247 35.50 62.54 -20.23
C TYR A 247 37.02 62.46 -20.35
N MET A 248 37.52 61.48 -21.10
CA MET A 248 38.92 61.42 -21.50
C MET A 248 39.12 62.14 -22.83
N LYS A 249 40.11 63.03 -22.89
CA LYS A 249 40.40 63.86 -24.07
C LYS A 249 41.81 63.65 -24.59
N ALA A 250 41.94 63.36 -25.89
CA ALA A 250 43.19 63.32 -26.63
C ALA A 250 43.33 64.53 -27.56
N SER A 251 44.53 65.13 -27.63
CA SER A 251 44.85 66.10 -28.69
C SER A 251 46.35 66.24 -28.89
N GLY A 252 46.76 66.39 -30.15
CA GLY A 252 48.12 66.76 -30.56
C GLY A 252 48.32 68.27 -30.73
N PHE A 253 47.31 69.08 -30.41
CA PHE A 253 47.35 70.52 -30.64
C PHE A 253 47.86 71.29 -29.42
N VAL A 254 49.03 71.94 -29.55
CA VAL A 254 49.63 72.78 -28.49
C VAL A 254 50.06 74.11 -29.10
N LYS A 255 49.10 75.03 -29.30
CA LYS A 255 49.28 76.27 -30.09
C LYS A 255 49.77 76.03 -31.53
N GLY A 256 49.60 74.81 -32.03
CA GLY A 256 50.03 74.30 -33.34
C GLY A 256 49.84 72.77 -33.39
N CYS A 257 49.78 72.19 -34.59
CA CYS A 257 49.66 70.74 -34.78
C CYS A 257 51.01 70.04 -34.61
N PHE A 258 51.06 68.97 -33.83
CA PHE A 258 52.25 68.15 -33.65
C PHE A 258 51.98 66.70 -34.03
N ASP A 259 53.00 66.03 -34.57
CA ASP A 259 53.00 64.59 -34.70
C ASP A 259 53.04 63.96 -33.30
N SER A 260 52.02 63.18 -32.96
CA SER A 260 51.77 62.69 -31.60
C SER A 260 51.03 61.37 -31.63
N GLU A 261 51.29 60.53 -30.64
CA GLU A 261 50.63 59.24 -30.45
C GLU A 261 50.44 58.97 -28.97
N GLY A 262 49.24 58.57 -28.58
CA GLY A 262 48.93 58.21 -27.20
C GLY A 262 47.78 57.24 -27.11
N TRP A 263 47.84 56.39 -26.09
CA TRP A 263 46.87 55.35 -25.83
C TRP A 263 46.24 55.51 -24.46
N LEU A 264 44.94 55.25 -24.40
CA LEU A 264 44.18 55.07 -23.18
C LEU A 264 43.75 53.60 -23.10
N ILE A 265 44.27 52.85 -22.13
CA ILE A 265 44.19 51.39 -22.07
C ILE A 265 43.39 50.94 -20.84
N SER A 266 42.37 50.12 -21.05
CA SER A 266 41.52 49.58 -19.97
C SER A 266 42.29 48.60 -19.08
N PRO A 267 41.78 48.31 -17.86
CA PRO A 267 42.24 47.15 -17.11
C PRO A 267 41.96 45.85 -17.90
N GLU A 268 42.55 44.75 -17.42
CA GLU A 268 42.27 43.40 -17.92
C GLU A 268 40.84 42.98 -17.54
N VAL A 269 40.04 42.56 -18.53
CA VAL A 269 38.65 42.14 -18.36
C VAL A 269 38.50 40.69 -18.82
N THR A 270 38.06 39.81 -17.92
CA THR A 270 37.83 38.38 -18.24
C THR A 270 36.39 38.16 -18.69
N LEU A 271 36.22 37.68 -19.93
CA LEU A 271 34.93 37.37 -20.52
C LEU A 271 34.52 35.92 -20.22
N SER A 272 33.23 35.67 -20.05
CA SER A 272 32.72 34.30 -19.93
C SER A 272 32.83 33.55 -21.27
N ALA A 273 32.92 32.22 -21.22
CA ALA A 273 33.00 31.39 -22.43
C ALA A 273 31.77 31.49 -23.36
N LYS A 274 30.64 32.00 -22.85
CA LYS A 274 29.38 32.16 -23.58
C LYS A 274 28.92 33.63 -23.69
N ALA A 275 29.83 34.58 -23.46
CA ALA A 275 29.48 35.98 -23.26
C ALA A 275 28.76 36.64 -24.45
N ASN A 276 29.16 36.32 -25.69
CA ASN A 276 28.76 37.10 -26.87
C ASN A 276 28.94 38.61 -26.60
N ALA A 277 30.11 38.98 -26.08
CA ALA A 277 30.33 40.31 -25.54
C ALA A 277 30.36 41.38 -26.64
N VAL A 278 29.93 42.60 -26.29
CA VAL A 278 30.04 43.83 -27.08
C VAL A 278 30.71 44.93 -26.27
N LEU A 279 31.44 45.80 -26.95
CA LEU A 279 31.94 47.06 -26.42
C LEU A 279 31.03 48.20 -26.90
N VAL A 280 30.62 49.07 -25.98
CA VAL A 280 29.94 50.33 -26.27
C VAL A 280 30.66 51.48 -25.58
N PHE A 281 30.71 52.64 -26.24
CA PHE A 281 31.19 53.89 -25.66
C PHE A 281 30.59 55.09 -26.41
N GLU A 282 30.73 56.28 -25.83
CA GLU A 282 30.39 57.54 -26.47
C GLU A 282 31.66 58.30 -26.86
N GLN A 283 31.63 58.96 -28.02
CA GLN A 283 32.76 59.74 -28.51
C GLN A 283 32.38 61.02 -29.22
N ALA A 284 33.24 62.03 -29.16
CA ALA A 284 33.13 63.26 -29.94
C ALA A 284 34.42 63.56 -30.71
N TRP A 285 34.28 64.09 -31.93
CA TRP A 285 35.41 64.42 -32.81
C TRP A 285 35.39 65.90 -33.16
N LYS A 286 36.45 66.64 -32.82
CA LYS A 286 36.56 68.06 -33.14
C LYS A 286 37.86 68.38 -33.88
N ASN A 287 37.81 69.32 -34.83
CA ASN A 287 38.97 69.90 -35.52
C ASN A 287 39.86 68.91 -36.29
N PHE A 288 39.39 67.69 -36.55
CA PHE A 288 40.02 66.81 -37.54
C PHE A 288 39.88 67.41 -38.94
N LYS A 289 40.89 67.20 -39.80
CA LYS A 289 40.90 67.71 -41.19
C LYS A 289 39.68 67.25 -41.99
N THR A 290 39.30 65.98 -41.84
CA THR A 290 38.09 65.37 -42.40
C THR A 290 37.58 64.27 -41.45
N LEU A 291 36.35 63.80 -41.64
CA LEU A 291 35.84 62.63 -40.90
C LEU A 291 36.63 61.35 -41.22
N GLU A 292 37.20 61.25 -42.43
CA GLU A 292 38.02 60.10 -42.82
C GLU A 292 39.37 60.11 -42.10
N ASN A 293 39.96 61.30 -41.93
CA ASN A 293 41.12 61.49 -41.05
C ASN A 293 40.77 61.06 -39.61
N ALA A 294 39.62 61.48 -39.08
CA ALA A 294 39.22 61.12 -37.73
C ALA A 294 39.13 59.59 -37.51
N LYS A 295 38.61 58.83 -38.48
CA LYS A 295 38.57 57.36 -38.41
C LYS A 295 39.93 56.69 -38.36
N GLN A 296 40.96 57.33 -38.92
CA GLN A 296 42.34 56.83 -38.94
C GLN A 296 43.14 57.33 -37.74
N GLU A 297 42.80 58.52 -37.25
CA GLU A 297 43.50 59.23 -36.18
C GLU A 297 42.94 58.93 -34.78
N ALA A 298 41.69 58.49 -34.67
CA ALA A 298 41.00 58.13 -33.43
C ALA A 298 40.46 56.69 -33.53
N THR A 299 41.29 55.71 -33.17
CA THR A 299 41.00 54.28 -33.35
C THR A 299 40.80 53.56 -32.03
N VAL A 300 39.90 52.56 -32.02
CA VAL A 300 39.69 51.66 -30.88
C VAL A 300 40.19 50.26 -31.24
N LYS A 301 40.87 49.60 -30.30
CA LYS A 301 41.52 48.31 -30.52
C LYS A 301 41.32 47.39 -29.33
N VAL A 302 41.40 46.08 -29.54
CA VAL A 302 41.36 45.05 -28.49
C VAL A 302 42.60 44.18 -28.56
N ARG A 303 43.06 43.69 -27.42
CA ARG A 303 44.05 42.60 -27.36
C ARG A 303 43.63 41.57 -26.31
N GLU A 304 43.97 40.31 -26.57
CA GLU A 304 44.07 39.32 -25.50
C GLU A 304 45.25 39.68 -24.58
N LYS A 305 45.18 39.32 -23.30
CA LYS A 305 46.28 39.54 -22.34
C LYS A 305 47.62 39.05 -22.91
N GLY A 306 48.58 39.96 -23.05
CA GLY A 306 49.91 39.68 -23.63
C GLY A 306 49.95 39.48 -25.16
N GLY A 307 48.81 39.60 -25.84
CA GLY A 307 48.66 39.49 -27.29
C GLY A 307 48.89 40.80 -28.05
N GLN A 308 48.69 40.75 -29.37
CA GLN A 308 48.79 41.91 -30.27
C GLN A 308 47.47 42.69 -30.33
N TRP A 309 47.56 44.00 -30.54
CA TRP A 309 46.39 44.86 -30.72
C TRP A 309 45.72 44.63 -32.08
N GLN A 310 44.41 44.43 -32.07
CA GLN A 310 43.56 44.24 -33.24
C GLN A 310 42.56 45.40 -33.35
N LEU A 311 42.39 45.94 -34.56
CA LEU A 311 41.49 47.07 -34.81
C LEU A 311 40.03 46.65 -34.63
N LEU A 312 39.29 47.43 -33.85
CA LEU A 312 37.84 47.32 -33.72
C LEU A 312 37.16 48.38 -34.60
N THR A 313 36.00 48.04 -35.15
CA THR A 313 35.21 48.94 -36.00
C THR A 313 33.92 49.31 -35.29
N PRO A 314 33.77 50.55 -34.79
CA PRO A 314 32.49 51.09 -34.33
C PRO A 314 31.41 50.94 -35.40
N GLN A 315 30.20 50.52 -35.01
CA GLN A 315 29.04 50.45 -35.92
C GLN A 315 28.57 51.85 -36.31
N SER A 316 28.77 52.82 -35.43
CA SER A 316 28.45 54.22 -35.62
C SER A 316 29.64 55.11 -35.23
N THR A 317 29.82 56.20 -35.97
CA THR A 317 30.87 57.20 -35.76
C THR A 317 30.28 58.60 -35.87
N PRO A 318 30.86 59.64 -35.24
CA PRO A 318 30.38 61.01 -35.38
C PRO A 318 30.17 61.44 -36.84
N GLU A 319 29.01 62.02 -37.14
CA GLU A 319 28.62 62.43 -38.50
C GLU A 319 29.15 63.82 -38.89
N ASN A 320 29.75 64.54 -37.95
CA ASN A 320 30.28 65.88 -38.13
C ASN A 320 31.39 66.14 -37.10
N THR A 321 32.14 67.24 -37.28
CA THR A 321 33.24 67.60 -36.38
C THR A 321 32.81 68.65 -35.34
N ASN A 322 32.20 68.19 -34.24
CA ASN A 322 31.81 69.02 -33.10
C ASN A 322 32.08 68.30 -31.76
N TYR A 323 31.63 68.89 -30.65
CA TYR A 323 31.78 68.33 -29.31
C TYR A 323 30.56 67.53 -28.86
N ASN A 324 29.67 67.13 -29.78
CA ASN A 324 28.51 66.31 -29.43
C ASN A 324 28.97 64.85 -29.35
N PHE A 325 28.60 64.16 -28.27
CA PHE A 325 28.88 62.75 -28.11
C PHE A 325 27.96 61.89 -28.99
N TYR A 326 28.55 60.94 -29.68
CA TYR A 326 27.88 59.93 -30.50
C TYR A 326 28.19 58.54 -29.95
N PRO A 327 27.19 57.65 -29.84
CA PRO A 327 27.42 56.26 -29.43
C PRO A 327 28.15 55.49 -30.52
N SER A 328 29.05 54.58 -30.11
CA SER A 328 29.77 53.68 -31.01
C SER A 328 28.89 52.61 -31.68
N GLY A 329 27.71 52.35 -31.12
CA GLY A 329 26.96 51.11 -31.34
C GLY A 329 27.68 49.88 -30.78
N ASP A 330 27.11 48.70 -30.99
CA ASP A 330 27.59 47.43 -30.44
C ASP A 330 28.82 46.93 -31.21
N ILE A 331 30.01 47.10 -30.64
CA ILE A 331 31.25 46.58 -31.24
C ILE A 331 31.41 45.12 -30.81
N ASP A 332 31.31 44.19 -31.75
CA ASP A 332 31.40 42.75 -31.49
C ASP A 332 32.77 42.35 -30.89
N LEU A 333 32.72 41.67 -29.75
CA LEU A 333 33.86 41.04 -29.08
C LEU A 333 33.68 39.53 -28.94
N SER A 334 32.71 38.92 -29.64
CA SER A 334 32.41 37.48 -29.54
C SER A 334 33.60 36.57 -29.80
N ALA A 335 34.54 36.99 -30.65
CA ALA A 335 35.81 36.29 -30.93
C ALA A 335 36.71 36.14 -29.69
N TYR A 336 36.45 36.89 -28.62
CA TYR A 336 37.20 36.87 -27.37
C TYR A 336 36.45 36.24 -26.20
N ASN A 337 35.30 35.58 -26.45
CA ASN A 337 34.59 34.83 -25.43
C ASN A 337 35.52 33.82 -24.72
N GLY A 338 35.47 33.79 -23.39
CA GLY A 338 36.33 32.93 -22.55
C GLY A 338 37.76 33.41 -22.36
N LYS A 339 38.12 34.60 -22.88
CA LYS A 339 39.48 35.16 -22.78
C LYS A 339 39.52 36.35 -21.83
N THR A 340 40.74 36.70 -21.40
CA THR A 340 41.03 37.97 -20.73
C THR A 340 41.54 38.98 -21.76
N ILE A 341 40.87 40.13 -21.88
CA ILE A 341 41.14 41.15 -22.89
C ILE A 341 41.43 42.53 -22.29
N GLN A 342 41.95 43.44 -23.11
CA GLN A 342 42.01 44.88 -22.84
C GLN A 342 41.54 45.66 -24.07
N ILE A 343 40.91 46.81 -23.83
CA ILE A 343 40.50 47.78 -24.85
C ILE A 343 41.49 48.96 -24.83
N GLY A 344 41.94 49.39 -26.00
CA GLY A 344 42.84 50.52 -26.19
C GLY A 344 42.24 51.56 -27.13
N PHE A 345 42.08 52.79 -26.65
CA PHE A 345 41.75 53.96 -27.47
C PHE A 345 43.06 54.63 -27.88
N CYS A 346 43.40 54.56 -29.18
CA CYS A 346 44.64 55.02 -29.77
C CYS A 346 44.40 56.29 -30.58
N TYR A 347 45.02 57.38 -30.14
CA TYR A 347 45.01 58.67 -30.83
C TYR A 347 46.35 58.90 -31.52
N VAL A 348 46.31 59.29 -32.79
CA VAL A 348 47.47 59.79 -33.55
C VAL A 348 47.16 61.12 -34.21
N SER A 349 48.18 61.93 -34.45
CA SER A 349 48.07 63.17 -35.23
C SER A 349 49.36 63.48 -35.96
N THR A 350 49.34 64.50 -36.81
CA THR A 350 50.48 64.92 -37.63
C THR A 350 50.79 66.40 -37.41
N THR A 351 51.90 66.87 -37.97
CA THR A 351 52.21 68.31 -38.03
C THR A 351 51.25 69.12 -38.90
N GLU A 352 50.39 68.47 -39.70
CA GLU A 352 49.39 69.15 -40.54
C GLU A 352 48.01 69.22 -39.90
N SER A 353 47.63 68.20 -39.12
CA SER A 353 46.30 68.03 -38.53
C SER A 353 46.43 67.41 -37.15
N ALA A 354 45.81 68.04 -36.15
CA ALA A 354 45.72 67.54 -34.79
C ALA A 354 44.30 67.76 -34.27
N GLY A 355 43.43 66.79 -34.56
CA GLY A 355 42.07 66.78 -34.03
C GLY A 355 42.03 66.62 -32.51
N THR A 356 40.83 66.71 -31.97
CA THR A 356 40.54 66.44 -30.57
C THR A 356 39.52 65.31 -30.51
N TRP A 357 39.84 64.26 -29.76
CA TRP A 357 38.96 63.14 -29.52
C TRP A 357 38.57 63.09 -28.04
N GLU A 358 37.27 62.98 -27.77
CA GLU A 358 36.73 62.83 -26.43
C GLU A 358 36.00 61.48 -26.33
N VAL A 359 36.19 60.75 -25.22
CA VAL A 359 35.63 59.41 -24.99
C VAL A 359 35.03 59.32 -23.58
N LYS A 360 33.83 58.74 -23.46
CA LYS A 360 33.18 58.43 -22.17
C LYS A 360 32.22 57.24 -22.24
N ASN A 361 31.67 56.86 -21.09
CA ASN A 361 30.66 55.80 -20.95
C ASN A 361 31.09 54.46 -21.58
N VAL A 362 32.33 54.03 -21.30
CA VAL A 362 32.88 52.78 -21.83
C VAL A 362 32.28 51.60 -21.08
N LYS A 363 31.69 50.65 -21.81
CA LYS A 363 31.08 49.46 -21.24
C LYS A 363 31.32 48.22 -22.09
N ILE A 364 31.67 47.12 -21.43
CA ILE A 364 31.72 45.78 -22.02
C ILE A 364 30.59 44.97 -21.41
N GLN A 365 29.68 44.45 -22.23
CA GLN A 365 28.51 43.71 -21.77
C GLN A 365 28.12 42.60 -22.76
N GLU A 366 27.19 41.72 -22.42
CA GLU A 366 26.65 40.72 -23.35
C GLU A 366 25.76 41.37 -24.44
N THR A 367 25.78 40.86 -25.68
CA THR A 367 24.88 41.31 -26.76
C THR A 367 23.44 41.01 -26.38
N GLY A 368 22.54 41.99 -26.54
CA GLY A 368 21.13 41.95 -26.10
C GLY A 368 20.18 40.98 -26.84
N ALA A 369 20.61 39.75 -27.15
CA ALA A 369 19.76 38.71 -27.72
C ALA A 369 19.85 37.39 -26.94
N ALA A 370 18.82 37.15 -26.14
CA ALA A 370 18.36 35.88 -25.57
C ALA A 370 19.27 35.16 -24.56
N SER A 371 19.05 35.44 -23.27
CA SER A 371 19.15 34.40 -22.24
C SER A 371 18.21 34.67 -21.07
N ARG A 372 17.65 33.60 -20.49
CA ARG A 372 16.46 33.56 -19.62
C ARG A 372 16.82 33.16 -18.18
N SER A 373 16.31 33.88 -17.17
CA SER A 373 15.91 33.44 -15.79
C SER A 373 16.05 34.60 -14.77
N ARG A 374 15.31 34.78 -13.65
CA ARG A 374 14.09 34.23 -12.98
C ARG A 374 13.80 35.20 -11.80
N ALA A 375 12.53 35.52 -11.52
CA ALA A 375 12.14 35.93 -10.16
C ALA A 375 10.83 35.29 -9.75
N LEU A 376 10.69 35.09 -8.44
CA LEU A 376 9.77 34.19 -7.73
C LEU A 376 8.40 34.02 -8.37
N ALA A 377 8.10 32.79 -8.78
CA ALA A 377 6.76 32.37 -9.15
C ALA A 377 5.79 32.76 -8.02
N ALA A 378 4.60 33.26 -8.38
CA ALA A 378 3.47 33.18 -7.48
C ALA A 378 3.41 31.73 -6.98
N GLU A 379 3.45 31.51 -5.66
CA GLU A 379 3.35 30.16 -5.10
C GLU A 379 2.12 29.50 -5.71
N VAL A 380 2.34 28.47 -6.54
CA VAL A 380 1.24 27.67 -7.05
C VAL A 380 0.72 26.87 -5.87
N PRO A 381 -0.55 27.07 -5.45
CA PRO A 381 -1.09 26.30 -4.35
C PRO A 381 -1.02 24.82 -4.70
N THR A 382 -0.52 24.03 -3.74
CA THR A 382 -0.45 22.58 -3.85
C THR A 382 -1.29 21.95 -2.76
N GLU A 383 -1.87 20.80 -3.06
CA GLU A 383 -2.61 19.97 -2.12
C GLU A 383 -1.89 18.64 -1.92
N GLY A 384 -1.85 18.17 -0.68
CA GLY A 384 -1.36 16.83 -0.37
C GLY A 384 -2.31 15.77 -0.95
N LYS A 385 -1.73 14.76 -1.61
CA LYS A 385 -2.43 13.59 -2.15
C LYS A 385 -1.74 12.31 -1.70
N ASN A 386 -2.52 11.26 -1.58
CA ASN A 386 -2.07 9.89 -1.39
C ASN A 386 -2.56 9.04 -2.57
N ALA A 387 -1.70 8.17 -3.09
CA ALA A 387 -2.07 7.19 -4.10
C ALA A 387 -1.41 5.84 -3.81
N VAL A 388 -2.08 4.75 -4.21
CA VAL A 388 -1.50 3.41 -4.11
C VAL A 388 -1.03 2.98 -5.48
N TYR A 389 0.19 2.47 -5.56
CA TYR A 389 0.78 1.90 -6.76
C TYR A 389 1.00 0.40 -6.58
N TYR A 390 0.80 -0.35 -7.65
CA TYR A 390 1.04 -1.78 -7.76
C TYR A 390 2.18 -2.05 -8.74
N PHE A 391 3.10 -2.95 -8.38
CA PHE A 391 4.16 -3.41 -9.26
C PHE A 391 3.74 -4.70 -9.96
N ASN A 392 3.64 -4.65 -11.30
CA ASN A 392 3.19 -5.78 -12.12
C ASN A 392 4.32 -6.72 -12.59
N GLY A 393 5.47 -6.68 -11.93
CA GLY A 393 6.67 -7.41 -12.32
C GLY A 393 7.56 -6.69 -13.34
N SER A 394 7.08 -5.60 -13.95
CA SER A 394 7.87 -4.78 -14.90
C SER A 394 7.84 -3.29 -14.59
N LYS A 395 6.69 -2.75 -14.17
CA LYS A 395 6.52 -1.32 -13.88
C LYS A 395 5.53 -1.10 -12.75
N TRP A 396 5.68 0.04 -12.08
CA TRP A 396 4.68 0.57 -11.18
C TRP A 396 3.53 1.22 -11.96
N ALA A 397 2.30 0.98 -11.54
CA ALA A 397 1.09 1.63 -12.03
C ALA A 397 0.15 1.92 -10.87
N VAL A 398 -0.79 2.85 -11.02
CA VAL A 398 -1.84 3.07 -10.02
C VAL A 398 -2.59 1.76 -9.80
N ALA A 399 -2.77 1.37 -8.54
CA ALA A 399 -3.46 0.15 -8.18
C ALA A 399 -4.94 0.23 -8.57
N ASP A 400 -5.45 -0.81 -9.23
CA ASP A 400 -6.85 -0.93 -9.61
C ASP A 400 -7.69 -1.47 -8.44
N GLY A 401 -8.94 -1.00 -8.30
CA GLY A 401 -9.82 -1.37 -7.17
C GLY A 401 -9.29 -0.95 -5.79
N VAL A 402 -8.42 0.07 -5.73
CA VAL A 402 -7.88 0.62 -4.49
C VAL A 402 -8.12 2.13 -4.38
N VAL A 403 -8.72 2.55 -3.28
CA VAL A 403 -8.94 3.97 -2.94
C VAL A 403 -8.09 4.35 -1.74
N ALA A 404 -7.19 5.32 -1.89
CA ALA A 404 -6.47 5.93 -0.76
C ALA A 404 -7.18 7.19 -0.25
N LEU A 405 -7.24 7.34 1.07
CA LEU A 405 -7.66 8.60 1.70
C LEU A 405 -6.58 9.66 1.53
N ASN A 406 -6.97 10.84 1.05
CA ASN A 406 -6.11 12.02 0.95
C ASN A 406 -6.22 12.88 2.23
N PRO A 407 -5.23 13.74 2.52
CA PRO A 407 -5.30 14.71 3.62
C PRO A 407 -6.60 15.54 3.69
N ALA A 408 -7.14 15.93 2.53
CA ALA A 408 -8.42 16.63 2.45
C ALA A 408 -9.62 15.77 2.90
N ASP A 409 -9.58 14.46 2.64
CA ASP A 409 -10.63 13.52 3.03
C ASP A 409 -10.66 13.39 4.58
N TYR A 410 -9.50 13.25 5.22
CA TYR A 410 -9.37 13.29 6.68
C TYR A 410 -9.97 14.57 7.28
N THR A 411 -9.62 15.71 6.69
CA THR A 411 -10.12 17.02 7.14
C THR A 411 -11.64 17.10 7.01
N ALA A 412 -12.21 16.60 5.91
CA ALA A 412 -13.65 16.55 5.69
C ALA A 412 -14.37 15.64 6.71
N MET A 413 -13.70 14.60 7.19
CA MET A 413 -14.21 13.71 8.25
C MET A 413 -13.98 14.25 9.67
N GLY A 414 -13.36 15.44 9.82
CA GLY A 414 -13.01 16.02 11.11
C GLY A 414 -11.79 15.37 11.79
N ALA A 415 -11.07 14.53 11.06
CA ALA A 415 -9.83 13.90 11.52
C ALA A 415 -8.63 14.84 11.33
N SER A 416 -7.62 14.70 12.19
CA SER A 416 -6.38 15.48 12.14
C SER A 416 -5.17 14.56 11.97
N ASN A 417 -4.05 15.12 11.49
CA ASN A 417 -2.78 14.38 11.30
C ASN A 417 -2.88 13.14 10.40
N ASN A 418 -3.81 13.12 9.44
CA ASN A 418 -4.08 11.97 8.57
C ASN A 418 -4.33 10.65 9.34
N ASN A 419 -5.00 10.75 10.50
CA ASN A 419 -5.31 9.62 11.35
C ASN A 419 -6.82 9.56 11.63
N LEU A 420 -7.49 8.53 11.13
CA LEU A 420 -8.91 8.24 11.32
C LEU A 420 -9.09 7.17 12.41
N SER A 421 -9.82 7.49 13.48
CA SER A 421 -10.04 6.60 14.64
C SER A 421 -11.21 5.63 14.47
N ASP A 422 -12.30 6.08 13.85
CA ASP A 422 -13.57 5.35 13.74
C ASP A 422 -13.93 5.11 12.26
N PRO A 423 -13.07 4.41 11.49
CA PRO A 423 -13.21 4.27 10.04
C PRO A 423 -14.57 3.70 9.61
N GLU A 424 -15.16 2.78 10.38
CA GLU A 424 -16.48 2.19 10.13
C GLU A 424 -17.61 3.22 10.08
N LEU A 425 -17.48 4.35 10.79
CA LEU A 425 -18.48 5.41 10.80
C LEU A 425 -18.39 6.30 9.55
N TYR A 426 -17.19 6.50 9.03
CA TYR A 426 -16.93 7.50 7.99
C TYR A 426 -16.69 6.93 6.60
N LEU A 427 -15.96 5.81 6.49
CA LEU A 427 -15.55 5.22 5.21
C LEU A 427 -16.73 4.83 4.30
N PRO A 428 -17.86 4.28 4.80
CA PRO A 428 -19.05 4.05 3.97
C PRO A 428 -19.56 5.30 3.26
N SER A 429 -19.59 6.43 3.97
CA SER A 429 -20.06 7.71 3.42
C SER A 429 -19.03 8.32 2.46
N PHE A 430 -17.74 8.23 2.81
CA PHE A 430 -16.65 8.64 1.93
C PHE A 430 -16.70 7.90 0.59
N LEU A 431 -16.82 6.56 0.61
CA LEU A 431 -16.92 5.73 -0.59
C LEU A 431 -18.14 6.08 -1.43
N LYS A 432 -19.29 6.34 -0.81
CA LYS A 432 -20.50 6.77 -1.51
C LYS A 432 -20.31 8.09 -2.28
N ILE A 433 -19.55 9.03 -1.70
CA ILE A 433 -19.22 10.31 -2.36
C ILE A 433 -18.17 10.09 -3.45
N LYS A 434 -17.17 9.26 -3.20
CA LYS A 434 -16.04 9.01 -4.11
C LYS A 434 -16.45 8.19 -5.33
N LEU A 435 -17.35 7.22 -5.15
CA LEU A 435 -17.79 6.24 -6.13
C LEU A 435 -19.33 6.27 -6.28
N PRO A 436 -19.90 7.36 -6.83
CA PRO A 436 -21.34 7.57 -6.88
C PRO A 436 -22.10 6.62 -7.84
N TYR A 437 -21.38 5.84 -8.64
CA TYR A 437 -21.94 4.96 -9.67
C TYR A 437 -21.70 3.46 -9.40
N ALA A 438 -21.33 3.10 -8.17
CA ALA A 438 -21.12 1.71 -7.75
C ALA A 438 -22.36 0.83 -8.01
N GLN A 439 -22.13 -0.41 -8.44
CA GLN A 439 -23.13 -1.44 -8.68
C GLN A 439 -23.11 -2.49 -7.56
N VAL A 440 -24.25 -3.17 -7.36
CA VAL A 440 -24.37 -4.24 -6.35
C VAL A 440 -23.26 -5.28 -6.57
N GLY A 441 -22.49 -5.56 -5.53
CA GLY A 441 -21.38 -6.49 -5.55
C GLY A 441 -20.02 -5.88 -5.90
N ASP A 442 -19.95 -4.59 -6.27
CA ASP A 442 -18.67 -3.90 -6.48
C ASP A 442 -17.84 -3.93 -5.20
N GLN A 443 -16.53 -4.08 -5.37
CA GLN A 443 -15.56 -4.25 -4.29
C GLN A 443 -14.44 -3.21 -4.39
N GLU A 444 -14.06 -2.63 -3.25
CA GLU A 444 -12.98 -1.65 -3.19
C GLU A 444 -12.13 -1.83 -1.94
N PHE A 445 -10.82 -1.83 -2.12
CA PHE A 445 -9.86 -1.76 -1.02
C PHE A 445 -9.65 -0.30 -0.63
N VAL A 446 -9.90 0.04 0.63
CA VAL A 446 -9.71 1.39 1.16
C VAL A 446 -8.45 1.44 1.99
N VAL A 447 -7.47 2.25 1.55
CA VAL A 447 -6.20 2.46 2.23
C VAL A 447 -6.20 3.78 3.01
N TYR A 448 -5.89 3.70 4.30
CA TYR A 448 -5.88 4.83 5.23
C TYR A 448 -4.81 4.67 6.31
N ASN A 449 -4.48 5.75 7.01
CA ASN A 449 -3.55 5.82 8.15
C ASN A 449 -2.17 5.24 7.81
N GLY A 450 -1.68 5.52 6.59
CA GLY A 450 -0.49 4.89 6.05
C GLY A 450 -0.87 3.69 5.19
N THR A 451 -0.73 2.47 5.74
CA THR A 451 -0.90 1.21 4.99
C THR A 451 -2.08 0.38 5.48
N THR A 452 -2.89 0.86 6.42
CA THR A 452 -4.09 0.14 6.86
C THR A 452 -5.05 0.00 5.69
N ALA A 453 -5.53 -1.21 5.43
CA ALA A 453 -6.39 -1.51 4.30
C ALA A 453 -7.62 -2.31 4.74
N ASN A 454 -8.79 -1.92 4.25
CA ASN A 454 -10.05 -2.62 4.48
C ASN A 454 -10.77 -2.87 3.16
N LEU A 455 -11.44 -4.02 3.01
CA LEU A 455 -12.27 -4.33 1.85
C LEU A 455 -13.72 -3.95 2.13
N TYR A 456 -14.30 -3.12 1.26
CA TYR A 456 -15.71 -2.77 1.28
C TYR A 456 -16.44 -3.37 0.08
N VAL A 457 -17.70 -3.74 0.28
CA VAL A 457 -18.60 -4.26 -0.77
C VAL A 457 -19.83 -3.37 -0.85
N TYR A 458 -20.27 -3.03 -2.06
CA TYR A 458 -21.49 -2.27 -2.24
C TYR A 458 -22.71 -3.19 -2.30
N ASP A 459 -23.67 -3.03 -1.40
CA ASP A 459 -24.88 -3.88 -1.32
C ASP A 459 -26.04 -3.42 -2.23
N GLY A 460 -25.84 -2.33 -2.97
CA GLY A 460 -26.88 -1.65 -3.75
C GLY A 460 -27.47 -0.41 -3.08
N SER A 461 -27.14 -0.17 -1.81
CA SER A 461 -27.60 0.98 -1.03
C SER A 461 -26.45 1.69 -0.32
N ALA A 462 -25.52 0.92 0.25
CA ALA A 462 -24.39 1.40 1.02
C ALA A 462 -23.15 0.52 0.79
N TRP A 463 -21.99 1.10 1.07
CA TRP A 463 -20.74 0.36 1.18
C TRP A 463 -20.66 -0.23 2.59
N THR A 464 -20.52 -1.55 2.69
CA THR A 464 -20.38 -2.25 3.96
C THR A 464 -18.97 -2.84 4.05
N LEU A 465 -18.39 -2.80 5.26
CA LEU A 465 -17.12 -3.46 5.52
C LEU A 465 -17.34 -4.97 5.30
N ASN A 466 -16.55 -5.61 4.45
CA ASN A 466 -16.65 -7.04 4.19
C ASN A 466 -16.01 -7.89 5.30
N GLU A 467 -15.79 -7.30 6.48
CA GLU A 467 -14.97 -7.83 7.58
C GLU A 467 -13.62 -8.40 7.09
N ASN A 468 -13.09 -7.89 5.96
CA ASN A 468 -11.88 -8.41 5.32
C ASN A 468 -11.90 -9.93 5.00
N GLY A 469 -13.10 -10.50 4.78
CA GLY A 469 -13.30 -11.94 4.58
C GLY A 469 -13.35 -12.75 5.89
N LEU A 470 -13.42 -12.06 7.04
CA LEU A 470 -13.56 -12.68 8.35
C LEU A 470 -15.02 -12.93 8.69
N GLU A 471 -15.25 -14.07 9.33
CA GLU A 471 -16.51 -14.41 9.97
C GLU A 471 -16.27 -14.58 11.46
N THR A 472 -17.19 -14.08 12.29
CA THR A 472 -17.26 -14.51 13.69
C THR A 472 -17.92 -15.88 13.74
N VAL A 473 -17.21 -16.83 14.30
CA VAL A 473 -17.55 -18.25 14.34
C VAL A 473 -17.60 -18.72 15.78
N THR A 474 -18.50 -19.65 16.08
CA THR A 474 -18.54 -20.33 17.37
C THR A 474 -18.24 -21.80 17.17
N GLY A 475 -17.20 -22.31 17.81
CA GLY A 475 -16.84 -23.72 17.86
C GLY A 475 -17.07 -24.29 19.25
N ARG A 476 -17.76 -25.43 19.34
CA ARG A 476 -17.92 -26.17 20.60
C ARG A 476 -16.74 -27.08 20.82
N PHE A 477 -16.15 -27.00 22.00
CA PHE A 477 -15.11 -27.88 22.48
C PHE A 477 -15.61 -28.65 23.70
N GLU A 478 -15.15 -29.90 23.85
CA GLU A 478 -15.47 -30.77 24.98
C GLU A 478 -14.19 -31.35 25.57
N LYS A 479 -14.14 -31.49 26.89
CA LYS A 479 -13.09 -32.24 27.56
C LYS A 479 -13.53 -33.69 27.78
N LYS A 480 -12.74 -34.65 27.29
CA LYS A 480 -12.99 -36.09 27.45
C LYS A 480 -11.67 -36.81 27.66
N ASN A 481 -11.62 -37.70 28.66
CA ASN A 481 -10.40 -38.41 29.08
C ASN A 481 -9.25 -37.46 29.42
N GLY A 482 -9.55 -36.29 30.00
CA GLY A 482 -8.59 -35.26 30.36
C GLY A 482 -8.11 -34.38 29.19
N GLU A 483 -8.53 -34.65 27.96
CA GLU A 483 -8.10 -33.92 26.77
C GLU A 483 -9.26 -33.11 26.15
N TRP A 484 -8.95 -31.90 25.69
CA TRP A 484 -9.88 -31.10 24.92
C TRP A 484 -9.94 -31.57 23.47
N ARG A 485 -11.14 -31.59 22.90
CA ARG A 485 -11.39 -31.85 21.48
C ARG A 485 -12.43 -30.88 20.94
N PHE A 486 -12.33 -30.57 19.65
CA PHE A 486 -13.42 -29.92 18.96
C PHE A 486 -14.59 -30.90 18.80
N VAL A 487 -15.81 -30.37 18.84
CA VAL A 487 -17.05 -31.13 18.67
C VAL A 487 -17.76 -30.71 17.39
N LYS A 488 -18.08 -29.42 17.26
CA LYS A 488 -18.77 -28.87 16.09
C LYS A 488 -18.80 -27.36 16.08
N TYR A 489 -19.07 -26.79 14.91
CA TYR A 489 -19.49 -25.39 14.79
C TYR A 489 -20.93 -25.17 15.29
N ILE A 490 -21.20 -24.03 15.90
CA ILE A 490 -22.52 -23.61 16.41
C ILE A 490 -23.07 -22.51 15.50
N GLY A 491 -24.34 -22.63 15.12
CA GLY A 491 -25.04 -21.65 14.25
C GLY A 491 -24.74 -21.78 12.75
N LYS A 492 -23.74 -22.60 12.38
CA LYS A 492 -23.47 -23.05 11.01
C LYS A 492 -22.85 -24.45 11.04
N ALA A 493 -23.11 -25.25 10.02
CA ALA A 493 -22.46 -26.52 9.78
C ALA A 493 -21.80 -26.48 8.40
N ILE A 494 -20.51 -26.76 8.37
CA ILE A 494 -19.70 -26.76 7.16
C ILE A 494 -19.51 -28.22 6.77
N PHE A 495 -19.76 -28.55 5.51
CA PHE A 495 -19.54 -29.88 4.97
C PHE A 495 -18.57 -29.81 3.79
N ASP A 496 -17.47 -30.54 3.87
CA ASP A 496 -16.45 -30.65 2.83
C ASP A 496 -16.76 -31.84 1.92
N LEU A 497 -16.58 -31.68 0.60
CA LEU A 497 -16.70 -32.78 -0.35
C LEU A 497 -15.74 -33.92 0.05
N PHE A 498 -16.26 -35.13 0.16
CA PHE A 498 -15.49 -36.30 0.58
C PHE A 498 -15.00 -37.10 -0.63
N GLU A 499 -13.68 -37.05 -0.86
CA GLU A 499 -13.02 -37.62 -2.06
C GLU A 499 -12.08 -38.81 -1.76
N GLU A 500 -12.06 -39.31 -0.53
CA GLU A 500 -11.22 -40.44 -0.12
C GLU A 500 -11.73 -41.79 -0.65
N GLN A 501 -10.86 -42.81 -0.66
CA GLN A 501 -11.22 -44.15 -1.18
C GLN A 501 -12.11 -44.96 -0.22
N GLU A 502 -12.04 -44.67 1.07
CA GLU A 502 -12.80 -45.35 2.12
C GLU A 502 -13.48 -44.31 3.01
N ILE A 503 -14.72 -44.58 3.44
CA ILE A 503 -15.44 -43.68 4.35
C ILE A 503 -14.76 -43.62 5.73
N MET A 504 -14.79 -42.45 6.35
CA MET A 504 -14.41 -42.29 7.75
C MET A 504 -15.63 -42.61 8.64
N LEU A 505 -15.49 -43.57 9.55
CA LEU A 505 -16.52 -43.93 10.53
C LEU A 505 -16.47 -43.03 11.75
N GLU A 506 -17.57 -43.01 12.51
CA GLU A 506 -17.84 -42.06 13.60
C GLU A 506 -17.90 -40.60 13.12
N ARG A 507 -18.31 -40.40 11.87
CA ARG A 507 -18.39 -39.09 11.22
C ARG A 507 -19.76 -38.85 10.62
N SER A 508 -20.14 -37.58 10.57
CA SER A 508 -21.42 -37.14 10.02
C SER A 508 -21.27 -36.69 8.57
N TYR A 509 -22.18 -37.12 7.71
CA TYR A 509 -22.20 -36.78 6.30
C TYR A 509 -23.55 -36.21 5.89
N ILE A 510 -23.57 -35.28 4.95
CA ILE A 510 -24.75 -35.02 4.13
C ILE A 510 -24.62 -35.75 2.80
N ILE A 511 -25.77 -36.17 2.27
CA ILE A 511 -25.89 -36.94 1.03
C ILE A 511 -26.51 -35.99 -0.02
N VAL A 512 -25.76 -35.67 -1.07
CA VAL A 512 -26.12 -34.60 -2.02
C VAL A 512 -26.04 -35.09 -3.46
N ALA A 513 -27.06 -34.82 -4.26
CA ALA A 513 -27.12 -35.15 -5.68
C ALA A 513 -27.88 -34.03 -6.39
N ASP A 514 -27.37 -33.59 -7.54
CA ASP A 514 -28.02 -32.55 -8.38
C ASP A 514 -28.40 -31.26 -7.60
N GLY A 515 -27.55 -30.85 -6.64
CA GLY A 515 -27.79 -29.68 -5.80
C GLY A 515 -28.87 -29.87 -4.71
N PHE A 516 -29.31 -31.10 -4.46
CA PHE A 516 -30.31 -31.45 -3.46
C PHE A 516 -29.72 -32.32 -2.35
N CYS A 517 -29.78 -31.85 -1.11
CA CYS A 517 -29.39 -32.59 0.08
C CYS A 517 -30.56 -33.42 0.61
N ALA A 518 -30.30 -34.68 0.97
CA ALA A 518 -31.27 -35.53 1.65
C ALA A 518 -31.59 -35.00 3.06
N LEU A 519 -32.86 -35.08 3.47
CA LEU A 519 -33.33 -34.76 4.81
C LEU A 519 -33.58 -36.05 5.62
N PRO A 520 -33.32 -36.06 6.93
CA PRO A 520 -33.81 -37.11 7.81
C PRO A 520 -35.31 -37.34 7.64
N ILE A 521 -35.75 -38.59 7.80
CA ILE A 521 -37.17 -38.92 7.78
C ILE A 521 -37.92 -38.03 8.78
N LYS A 522 -39.06 -37.48 8.39
CA LYS A 522 -39.81 -36.53 9.25
C LYS A 522 -39.98 -37.05 10.67
N LYS A 523 -39.69 -36.21 11.67
CA LYS A 523 -39.85 -36.53 13.09
C LYS A 523 -41.28 -37.03 13.37
N GLY A 524 -41.40 -38.12 14.11
CA GLY A 524 -42.68 -38.80 14.38
C GLY A 524 -43.12 -39.82 13.34
N SER A 525 -42.47 -39.88 12.17
CA SER A 525 -42.67 -40.96 11.20
C SER A 525 -41.73 -42.13 11.49
N THR A 526 -42.19 -43.35 11.22
CA THR A 526 -41.39 -44.59 11.35
C THR A 526 -40.77 -45.05 10.04
N TYR A 527 -41.20 -44.48 8.92
CA TYR A 527 -40.67 -44.74 7.58
C TYR A 527 -41.00 -43.59 6.62
N GLY A 528 -40.26 -43.51 5.51
CA GLY A 528 -40.53 -42.54 4.45
C GLY A 528 -39.44 -42.51 3.37
N TYR A 529 -39.69 -41.73 2.31
CA TYR A 529 -38.65 -41.32 1.38
C TYR A 529 -37.97 -40.07 1.95
N PRO A 530 -36.63 -39.99 1.98
CA PRO A 530 -35.96 -38.75 2.38
C PRO A 530 -36.36 -37.62 1.43
N GLU A 531 -37.02 -36.61 1.99
CA GLU A 531 -37.29 -35.35 1.30
C GLU A 531 -35.96 -34.63 1.03
N VAL A 532 -36.01 -33.55 0.25
CA VAL A 532 -34.81 -32.79 -0.11
C VAL A 532 -34.90 -31.33 0.26
N THR A 533 -33.74 -30.73 0.50
CA THR A 533 -33.57 -29.28 0.47
C THR A 533 -32.52 -28.91 -0.56
N LYS A 534 -32.68 -27.75 -1.18
CA LYS A 534 -31.68 -27.22 -2.10
C LYS A 534 -30.45 -26.78 -1.31
N VAL A 535 -29.28 -27.14 -1.81
CA VAL A 535 -27.99 -26.69 -1.29
C VAL A 535 -27.18 -26.08 -2.43
N SER A 536 -26.36 -25.10 -2.09
CA SER A 536 -25.43 -24.47 -3.03
C SER A 536 -24.03 -24.74 -2.50
N SER A 537 -23.14 -25.28 -3.33
CA SER A 537 -21.73 -25.43 -2.97
C SER A 537 -20.95 -24.17 -3.34
N SER A 538 -20.02 -23.77 -2.48
CA SER A 538 -18.97 -22.79 -2.78
C SER A 538 -17.66 -23.55 -2.93
N GLY A 539 -17.21 -23.76 -4.17
CA GLY A 539 -16.11 -24.70 -4.45
C GLY A 539 -16.48 -26.12 -4.00
N THR A 540 -15.66 -26.72 -3.13
CA THR A 540 -15.84 -28.07 -2.57
C THR A 540 -16.65 -28.09 -1.27
N GLN A 541 -17.17 -26.95 -0.79
CA GLN A 541 -17.88 -26.86 0.49
C GLN A 541 -19.37 -26.59 0.33
N ILE A 542 -20.17 -27.14 1.24
CA ILE A 542 -21.56 -26.77 1.48
C ILE A 542 -21.66 -26.20 2.90
N VAL A 543 -22.17 -24.98 3.02
CA VAL A 543 -22.44 -24.35 4.32
C VAL A 543 -23.94 -24.37 4.58
N ALA A 544 -24.34 -25.05 5.65
CA ALA A 544 -25.72 -25.14 6.11
C ALA A 544 -25.91 -24.37 7.42
N PRO A 545 -27.12 -23.89 7.75
CA PRO A 545 -27.40 -23.26 9.05
C PRO A 545 -27.19 -24.18 10.25
N SER A 546 -27.23 -25.49 10.05
CA SER A 546 -26.98 -26.50 11.09
C SER A 546 -26.66 -27.85 10.48
N ASP A 547 -26.21 -28.78 11.34
CA ASP A 547 -25.95 -30.18 11.03
C ASP A 547 -27.23 -31.02 10.94
N ALA A 548 -28.41 -30.41 11.01
CA ALA A 548 -29.70 -31.09 11.12
C ALA A 548 -30.02 -32.08 10.00
N ASN A 549 -29.37 -31.94 8.84
CA ASN A 549 -29.57 -32.82 7.68
C ASN A 549 -28.56 -33.96 7.58
N ALA A 550 -27.60 -34.03 8.50
CA ALA A 550 -26.53 -35.01 8.46
C ALA A 550 -26.97 -36.39 8.95
N PHE A 551 -26.23 -37.40 8.51
CA PHE A 551 -26.32 -38.79 8.92
C PHE A 551 -24.95 -39.22 9.43
N MET A 552 -24.88 -39.68 10.68
CA MET A 552 -23.66 -40.23 11.25
C MET A 552 -23.47 -41.66 10.76
N PHE A 553 -22.31 -41.93 10.20
CA PHE A 553 -21.88 -43.27 9.81
C PHE A 553 -21.04 -43.82 10.96
N THR A 554 -21.51 -44.85 11.64
CA THR A 554 -20.88 -45.39 12.86
C THR A 554 -20.65 -46.89 12.75
N ALA A 555 -19.50 -47.33 13.27
CA ALA A 555 -19.13 -48.74 13.35
C ALA A 555 -19.74 -49.40 14.58
N THR A 556 -20.28 -48.63 15.52
CA THR A 556 -20.61 -49.14 16.85
C THR A 556 -22.02 -48.77 17.30
N TYR A 557 -22.59 -49.63 18.13
CA TYR A 557 -23.81 -49.34 18.87
C TYR A 557 -23.58 -49.70 20.32
N GLU A 558 -23.87 -48.76 21.22
CA GLU A 558 -23.81 -49.01 22.66
C GLU A 558 -25.19 -49.36 23.20
N SER A 559 -25.28 -50.48 23.93
CA SER A 559 -26.49 -50.89 24.64
C SER A 559 -26.15 -51.41 26.02
N ASN A 560 -26.71 -50.79 27.06
CA ASN A 560 -26.49 -51.14 28.46
C ASN A 560 -25.01 -51.22 28.86
N GLY A 561 -24.18 -50.28 28.39
CA GLY A 561 -22.73 -50.23 28.69
C GLY A 561 -21.89 -51.25 27.93
N LYS A 562 -22.47 -51.97 26.96
CA LYS A 562 -21.76 -52.88 26.06
C LYS A 562 -21.71 -52.29 24.65
N ILE A 563 -20.51 -52.27 24.06
CA ILE A 563 -20.28 -51.87 22.67
C ILE A 563 -20.46 -53.08 21.76
N ILE A 564 -21.28 -52.93 20.73
CA ILE A 564 -21.54 -53.92 19.69
C ILE A 564 -21.06 -53.34 18.36
N ASN A 565 -20.18 -54.05 17.67
CA ASN A 565 -19.56 -53.57 16.43
C ASN A 565 -20.34 -54.07 15.21
N ALA A 566 -20.48 -53.21 14.20
CA ALA A 566 -20.84 -53.63 12.86
C ALA A 566 -19.73 -54.53 12.28
N PRO A 567 -20.07 -55.49 11.40
CA PRO A 567 -19.07 -56.27 10.69
C PRO A 567 -18.09 -55.38 9.89
N GLU A 568 -16.88 -55.87 9.68
CA GLU A 568 -15.85 -55.16 8.91
C GLU A 568 -16.38 -54.71 7.53
N GLY A 569 -16.13 -53.43 7.19
CA GLY A 569 -16.60 -52.80 5.95
C GLY A 569 -18.09 -52.42 5.95
N LYS A 570 -18.86 -52.72 7.01
CA LYS A 570 -20.25 -52.32 7.18
C LYS A 570 -20.40 -51.27 8.28
N PHE A 571 -21.44 -50.45 8.21
CA PHE A 571 -21.73 -49.42 9.21
C PHE A 571 -23.24 -49.24 9.44
N LEU A 572 -23.57 -48.59 10.55
CA LEU A 572 -24.90 -48.09 10.89
C LEU A 572 -25.02 -46.64 10.43
N MET A 573 -26.22 -46.24 10.00
CA MET A 573 -26.55 -44.84 9.73
C MET A 573 -27.51 -44.31 10.78
N LEU A 574 -27.10 -43.26 11.49
CA LEU A 574 -27.87 -42.59 12.53
C LEU A 574 -28.28 -41.19 12.05
N ASP A 575 -29.57 -40.87 12.07
CA ASP A 575 -30.03 -39.50 11.78
C ASP A 575 -29.88 -38.55 12.97
N THR A 576 -30.03 -37.25 12.70
CA THR A 576 -29.98 -36.19 13.73
C THR A 576 -31.10 -36.24 14.77
N ASN A 577 -32.12 -37.09 14.58
CA ASN A 577 -33.15 -37.36 15.59
C ASN A 577 -32.77 -38.53 16.50
N GLY A 578 -31.56 -39.10 16.36
CA GLY A 578 -31.10 -40.24 17.13
C GLY A 578 -31.74 -41.56 16.70
N ARG A 579 -32.11 -41.71 15.42
CA ARG A 579 -32.74 -42.93 14.89
C ARG A 579 -31.88 -43.59 13.83
N TYR A 580 -31.75 -44.91 13.94
CA TYR A 580 -31.05 -45.78 13.02
C TYR A 580 -31.89 -46.08 11.79
N LEU A 581 -31.28 -45.94 10.62
CA LEU A 581 -31.89 -46.21 9.33
C LEU A 581 -31.75 -47.68 8.95
N PHE A 582 -32.85 -48.27 8.49
CA PHE A 582 -32.87 -49.66 8.05
C PHE A 582 -33.85 -49.89 6.91
N MET A 583 -33.64 -50.99 6.19
CA MET A 583 -34.52 -51.41 5.11
C MET A 583 -35.52 -52.46 5.60
N GLY A 584 -36.81 -52.24 5.32
CA GLY A 584 -37.89 -53.10 5.74
C GLY A 584 -38.57 -53.77 4.54
N GLY A 585 -38.57 -55.10 4.53
CA GLY A 585 -39.18 -55.92 3.50
C GLY A 585 -38.49 -55.83 2.12
N SER A 586 -38.79 -56.78 1.25
CA SER A 586 -38.04 -56.93 0.00
C SER A 586 -38.45 -55.91 -1.07
N THR A 587 -39.72 -55.53 -1.20
CA THR A 587 -40.21 -54.71 -2.34
C THR A 587 -40.17 -53.20 -2.12
N ARG A 588 -39.86 -52.73 -0.91
CA ARG A 588 -39.93 -51.31 -0.55
C ARG A 588 -38.66 -50.55 -0.90
N GLN A 589 -38.84 -49.31 -1.38
CA GLN A 589 -37.77 -48.38 -1.76
C GLN A 589 -37.64 -47.20 -0.77
N ASN A 590 -38.51 -47.15 0.24
CA ASN A 590 -38.46 -46.18 1.32
C ASN A 590 -37.58 -46.68 2.47
N ILE A 591 -37.08 -45.75 3.28
CA ILE A 591 -36.28 -46.04 4.47
C ILE A 591 -37.18 -46.17 5.69
N ASN A 592 -36.82 -47.04 6.63
CA ASN A 592 -37.45 -47.14 7.95
C ASN A 592 -36.47 -46.61 9.01
N VAL A 593 -37.00 -46.13 10.14
CA VAL A 593 -36.20 -45.56 11.23
C VAL A 593 -36.61 -46.13 12.58
N SER A 594 -35.64 -46.37 13.46
CA SER A 594 -35.84 -46.90 14.81
C SER A 594 -34.89 -46.24 15.81
N ASN A 595 -35.28 -46.05 17.07
CA ASN A 595 -34.39 -45.50 18.10
C ASN A 595 -33.23 -46.45 18.46
N ALA A 596 -33.33 -47.73 18.10
CA ALA A 596 -32.30 -48.74 18.30
C ALA A 596 -32.28 -49.73 17.12
N PRO A 597 -31.10 -50.24 16.72
CA PRO A 597 -31.02 -51.38 15.83
C PRO A 597 -31.57 -52.64 16.52
N VAL A 598 -32.07 -53.58 15.72
CA VAL A 598 -32.41 -54.92 16.23
C VAL A 598 -31.12 -55.72 16.37
N ILE A 599 -30.99 -56.40 17.51
CA ILE A 599 -29.80 -57.18 17.84
C ILE A 599 -30.22 -58.59 18.22
N THR A 600 -29.62 -59.56 17.54
CA THR A 600 -29.81 -60.99 17.76
C THR A 600 -28.45 -61.60 18.06
N ASP A 601 -28.29 -62.24 19.22
CA ASP A 601 -27.03 -62.90 19.64
C ASP A 601 -25.79 -61.98 19.56
N ASP A 602 -25.92 -60.73 20.04
CA ASP A 602 -24.88 -59.68 19.97
C ASP A 602 -24.46 -59.27 18.55
N VAL A 603 -25.26 -59.62 17.54
CA VAL A 603 -25.04 -59.23 16.15
C VAL A 603 -26.14 -58.26 15.73
N ILE A 604 -25.74 -57.17 15.06
CA ILE A 604 -26.65 -56.20 14.46
C ILE A 604 -27.34 -56.87 13.26
N GLU A 605 -28.67 -56.83 13.20
CA GLU A 605 -29.45 -57.34 12.07
C GLU A 605 -29.02 -56.69 10.74
N GLU A 606 -28.91 -57.49 9.68
CA GLU A 606 -28.38 -57.03 8.38
C GLU A 606 -29.18 -55.90 7.75
N THR A 607 -30.46 -55.80 8.07
CA THR A 607 -31.34 -54.71 7.61
C THR A 607 -30.88 -53.31 8.02
N TYR A 608 -30.08 -53.21 9.08
CA TYR A 608 -29.50 -51.95 9.57
C TYR A 608 -28.11 -51.65 9.00
N LEU A 609 -27.50 -52.60 8.28
CA LEU A 609 -26.10 -52.50 7.84
C LEU A 609 -25.98 -51.90 6.44
N TRP A 610 -25.13 -50.89 6.33
CA TRP A 610 -24.84 -50.15 5.11
C TRP A 610 -23.38 -50.32 4.70
N THR A 611 -23.10 -50.10 3.41
CA THR A 611 -21.74 -50.02 2.84
C THR A 611 -21.69 -48.81 1.90
N ALA A 612 -20.49 -48.29 1.64
CA ALA A 612 -20.28 -47.15 0.76
C ALA A 612 -19.03 -47.40 -0.10
N THR A 613 -19.15 -47.22 -1.40
CA THR A 613 -18.05 -47.41 -2.35
C THR A 613 -17.99 -46.24 -3.32
N PRO A 614 -16.82 -45.63 -3.56
CA PRO A 614 -16.70 -44.54 -4.52
C PRO A 614 -16.83 -45.08 -5.96
N ASN A 615 -17.54 -44.34 -6.82
CA ASN A 615 -17.77 -44.73 -8.21
C ASN A 615 -16.69 -44.25 -9.19
N GLY A 616 -15.72 -43.44 -8.71
CA GLY A 616 -14.62 -42.89 -9.52
C GLY A 616 -14.94 -41.58 -10.24
N ASP A 617 -16.19 -41.10 -10.18
CA ASP A 617 -16.67 -39.83 -10.76
C ASP A 617 -17.04 -38.77 -9.70
N GLY A 618 -16.63 -38.98 -8.45
CA GLY A 618 -17.00 -38.14 -7.30
C GLY A 618 -18.36 -38.50 -6.66
N SER A 619 -19.09 -39.46 -7.23
CA SER A 619 -20.31 -40.02 -6.62
C SER A 619 -20.01 -41.32 -5.84
N TRP A 620 -20.95 -41.69 -4.99
CA TRP A 620 -20.86 -42.81 -4.05
C TRP A 620 -22.04 -43.76 -4.20
N SER A 621 -21.74 -45.06 -4.20
CA SER A 621 -22.74 -46.13 -4.07
C SER A 621 -22.95 -46.45 -2.59
N VAL A 622 -23.89 -45.77 -1.95
CA VAL A 622 -24.31 -46.06 -0.56
C VAL A 622 -25.39 -47.13 -0.56
N THR A 623 -25.07 -48.34 -0.11
CA THR A 623 -25.94 -49.51 -0.28
C THR A 623 -26.28 -50.22 1.02
N ASN A 624 -27.50 -50.75 1.10
CA ASN A 624 -27.95 -51.64 2.15
C ASN A 624 -28.08 -53.06 1.59
N HIS A 625 -27.63 -54.05 2.37
CA HIS A 625 -27.57 -55.47 1.98
C HIS A 625 -28.53 -56.29 2.83
N SER A 626 -29.83 -56.24 2.50
CA SER A 626 -30.88 -56.91 3.27
C SER A 626 -31.71 -57.85 2.40
N ASP A 627 -32.15 -58.98 2.98
CA ASP A 627 -32.97 -60.00 2.31
C ASP A 627 -32.32 -60.54 1.01
N ASP A 628 -30.99 -60.74 0.98
CA ASP A 628 -30.19 -61.10 -0.20
C ASP A 628 -30.24 -60.07 -1.35
N LEU A 629 -30.63 -58.82 -1.06
CA LEU A 629 -30.77 -57.75 -2.04
C LEU A 629 -29.81 -56.60 -1.74
N VAL A 630 -29.17 -56.11 -2.78
CA VAL A 630 -28.43 -54.84 -2.75
C VAL A 630 -29.37 -53.73 -3.18
N ARG A 631 -29.56 -52.74 -2.32
CA ARG A 631 -30.33 -51.53 -2.63
C ARG A 631 -29.46 -50.30 -2.43
N THR A 632 -29.44 -49.43 -3.43
CA THR A 632 -28.57 -48.24 -3.47
C THR A 632 -29.36 -46.97 -3.26
N TRP A 633 -28.87 -46.12 -2.38
CA TRP A 633 -29.43 -44.79 -2.12
C TRP A 633 -29.18 -43.87 -3.30
N MET A 634 -30.23 -43.36 -3.94
CA MET A 634 -30.14 -42.49 -5.11
C MET A 634 -31.20 -41.38 -5.06
N TYR A 635 -30.89 -40.25 -5.69
CA TYR A 635 -31.86 -39.17 -5.91
C TYR A 635 -32.72 -39.48 -7.14
N SER A 636 -34.02 -39.20 -7.05
CA SER A 636 -34.98 -39.33 -8.14
C SER A 636 -35.51 -37.95 -8.53
N PRO A 637 -35.01 -37.34 -9.63
CA PRO A 637 -35.52 -36.07 -10.14
C PRO A 637 -37.03 -36.09 -10.39
N ASP A 638 -37.57 -37.22 -10.89
CA ASP A 638 -39.01 -37.39 -11.15
C ASP A 638 -39.91 -37.26 -9.92
N HIS A 639 -39.36 -37.57 -8.74
CA HIS A 639 -40.09 -37.55 -7.47
C HIS A 639 -39.58 -36.46 -6.52
N THR A 640 -38.52 -35.74 -6.90
CA THR A 640 -37.85 -34.73 -6.07
C THR A 640 -37.53 -35.24 -4.66
N SER A 641 -37.16 -36.52 -4.55
CA SER A 641 -36.86 -37.18 -3.28
C SER A 641 -35.77 -38.23 -3.47
N TYR A 642 -35.17 -38.66 -2.37
CA TYR A 642 -34.32 -39.84 -2.36
C TYR A 642 -35.13 -41.12 -2.16
N GLY A 643 -34.56 -42.23 -2.58
CA GLY A 643 -35.01 -43.58 -2.24
C GLY A 643 -33.86 -44.57 -2.29
N VAL A 644 -34.10 -45.80 -1.86
CA VAL A 644 -33.11 -46.88 -1.85
C VAL A 644 -33.58 -47.97 -2.80
N TYR A 645 -32.97 -48.03 -3.98
CA TYR A 645 -33.49 -48.77 -5.12
C TYR A 645 -32.62 -49.97 -5.47
N ARG A 646 -33.24 -51.04 -5.97
CA ARG A 646 -32.54 -52.27 -6.40
C ARG A 646 -31.78 -52.11 -7.72
N GLU A 647 -32.30 -51.30 -8.62
CA GLU A 647 -31.77 -51.13 -9.98
C GLU A 647 -31.59 -49.65 -10.30
N PHE A 648 -30.50 -49.35 -11.01
CA PHE A 648 -30.31 -48.06 -11.66
C PHE A 648 -31.29 -47.97 -12.84
N THR A 649 -32.15 -46.96 -12.83
CA THR A 649 -33.04 -46.63 -13.95
C THR A 649 -32.61 -45.27 -14.49
N SER A 650 -32.69 -45.10 -15.82
CA SER A 650 -32.30 -43.85 -16.48
C SER A 650 -33.01 -42.67 -15.84
N GLY A 651 -32.25 -41.72 -15.29
CA GLY A 651 -32.76 -40.53 -14.61
C GLY A 651 -32.43 -40.44 -13.12
N ARG A 652 -32.06 -41.54 -12.45
CA ARG A 652 -31.60 -41.49 -11.05
C ARG A 652 -30.14 -41.04 -10.95
N VAL A 653 -29.80 -40.38 -9.84
CA VAL A 653 -28.47 -39.79 -9.64
C VAL A 653 -27.84 -40.37 -8.38
N TYR A 654 -26.61 -40.85 -8.49
CA TYR A 654 -25.80 -41.24 -7.34
C TYR A 654 -25.38 -40.00 -6.54
N PRO A 655 -25.42 -40.06 -5.21
CA PRO A 655 -25.02 -38.92 -4.40
C PRO A 655 -23.51 -38.78 -4.32
N SER A 656 -23.04 -37.55 -4.17
CA SER A 656 -21.77 -37.23 -3.52
C SER A 656 -21.96 -37.15 -2.01
N LEU A 657 -20.92 -37.50 -1.27
CA LEU A 657 -20.90 -37.36 0.20
C LEU A 657 -20.13 -36.09 0.55
N TYR A 658 -20.67 -35.33 1.51
CA TYR A 658 -19.93 -34.24 2.13
C TYR A 658 -19.83 -34.50 3.63
N ILE A 659 -18.62 -34.53 4.16
CA ILE A 659 -18.33 -34.80 5.57
C ILE A 659 -18.41 -33.52 6.39
N LEU A 660 -19.01 -33.58 7.58
CA LEU A 660 -19.05 -32.45 8.51
C LEU A 660 -17.62 -32.08 8.92
N ALA A 661 -17.26 -30.81 8.73
CA ALA A 661 -16.00 -30.25 9.19
C ALA A 661 -16.01 -30.21 10.73
N GLU A 662 -15.12 -31.02 11.30
CA GLU A 662 -14.76 -31.03 12.73
C GLU A 662 -13.52 -30.16 13.02
#